data_AF-A0A9N9FQ25-F1
#
_entry.id   AF-A0A9N9FQ25-F1
#
_cell.length_a   1.000
_cell.length_b   1.000
_cell.length_c   1.000
_cell.angle_alpha   90.00
_cell.angle_beta   90.00
_cell.angle_gamma   90.00
#
_symmetry.space_group_name_H-M   'P 1'
#
loop_
_entity.id
_entity.type
_entity.pdbx_description
1 polymer ?
#
loop_
_entity_poly.entity_id
_entity_poly.type
_entity_poly.pdbx_seq_one_letter_code
_entity_poly.pdbx_strand_id
1 'polypeptide(L)'
;YKFCQDIYEIIAQEVYISDGVFESNPLDVQLLDIEFAKRPVSDQNKDLTYFLVILNTVDQESNTGQYSVTKCHPLKVQSNVSLGPRVNLVMPNGGPGIFVIFPQAVIATTILSWHPRDTIDNISEMRILTTKTGVMSCRLNISEIIEESAPLQSQEEMDIEDSQAKRNRELKLIFEQAIFRNNDHNVPVSCTLSSDFKGDINKVVLELSDEILDSNESVDLKSQLHERHNKMALLIQFIRNSNVIDKLHPSTRQRLFWNAEKMACVKKLWNHHNASYSPLQDGAEGPCRKLLNGAIYGYFQDRNFQSQNEDLARFFYRYRVRDLGTIFTYIQRVIENYMDADDRNIMVFEANTIILLAFEAAFDFRRMNKELYAITSNESKDSWTFQPELLKVIHQQFEETDVAIRSFTVQQSSQTVNDSLQYTGQGVNDYNKVQTKDTRIETLKDQMVNLADILLGATTERLICDDVRTRSYAQNYRDQWSNILKKLVSIGRSDRAFALSESYEDYKTLVDLIMESGDNINDHITIYMEKYQEKFAFKLYEWYIEKERYADLLLLIQSHTSEHQEWLRTFLNERNLGGISWMHDIYMENYNDASIKLRLLAQKEMRVNKRKTFLSISKLTFLAGLNDEVDTQNEDVQCNMEGKYNVQFLFIVICLFTNLFDSLGIENGFELIDAYTALQDQFVEIITSTDQTVDESKQVDVIVDNAAKNLKQYRPMHAKVFAQYVPYILNGEMLSTEALIEVLTLKEKKEKDDFPFTLQFTLNDEKLPDDRRRAILQTIWRRIYITDR
;
A
#
# COMPACT_ATOMS: atom_id res chain seq x y z
N TYR A 1 42.48 -23.82 -14.88
CA TYR A 1 43.05 -22.72 -15.70
C TYR A 1 43.08 -22.98 -17.22
N LYS A 2 43.03 -24.23 -17.70
CA LYS A 2 42.77 -24.61 -19.11
C LYS A 2 41.28 -24.73 -19.49
N PHE A 3 40.39 -24.54 -18.50
CA PHE A 3 38.94 -24.73 -18.59
C PHE A 3 38.19 -23.51 -19.15
N CYS A 4 38.88 -22.38 -19.30
CA CYS A 4 38.33 -21.14 -19.85
C CYS A 4 38.84 -20.80 -21.27
N GLN A 5 39.60 -21.69 -21.93
CA GLN A 5 40.20 -21.37 -23.24
C GLN A 5 39.70 -22.25 -24.41
N ASP A 6 39.21 -23.47 -24.14
CA ASP A 6 38.63 -24.32 -25.21
C ASP A 6 37.10 -24.11 -25.38
N ILE A 7 36.41 -23.59 -24.35
CA ILE A 7 35.01 -23.08 -24.47
C ILE A 7 34.95 -21.84 -25.39
N TYR A 8 36.09 -21.16 -25.57
CA TYR A 8 36.21 -19.90 -26.30
C TYR A 8 36.31 -20.07 -27.84
N GLU A 9 36.70 -21.22 -28.41
CA GLU A 9 36.90 -21.33 -29.86
C GLU A 9 35.73 -21.91 -30.69
N ILE A 10 34.75 -22.61 -30.10
CA ILE A 10 33.64 -23.23 -30.88
C ILE A 10 32.37 -22.37 -30.90
N ILE A 11 32.14 -21.50 -29.91
CA ILE A 11 30.91 -20.68 -29.84
C ILE A 11 30.95 -19.48 -30.81
N ALA A 12 32.07 -19.19 -31.49
CA ALA A 12 32.26 -17.92 -32.20
C ALA A 12 32.69 -17.96 -33.68
N GLN A 13 32.78 -19.10 -34.39
CA GLN A 13 33.08 -19.03 -35.82
C GLN A 13 32.15 -19.90 -36.67
N GLU A 14 31.45 -19.21 -37.57
CA GLU A 14 30.63 -19.72 -38.68
C GLU A 14 29.16 -20.06 -38.39
N VAL A 15 28.38 -19.01 -38.10
CA VAL A 15 27.22 -18.79 -38.98
C VAL A 15 27.77 -18.39 -40.35
N TYR A 16 27.88 -19.36 -41.25
CA TYR A 16 27.87 -19.10 -42.69
C TYR A 16 26.76 -19.93 -43.32
N ILE A 17 25.75 -19.20 -43.82
CA ILE A 17 24.85 -19.67 -44.86
C ILE A 17 25.56 -19.40 -46.19
N SER A 18 25.78 -20.44 -47.00
CA SER A 18 25.93 -20.48 -48.47
C SER A 18 26.65 -21.80 -48.84
N ASP A 19 26.27 -22.62 -49.81
CA ASP A 19 25.39 -22.45 -50.96
C ASP A 19 24.69 -23.78 -51.29
N GLY A 20 23.40 -23.72 -51.59
CA GLY A 20 22.60 -24.87 -52.00
C GLY A 20 21.11 -24.60 -51.97
N VAL A 21 20.69 -23.56 -52.72
CA VAL A 21 19.33 -23.19 -53.13
C VAL A 21 18.20 -24.08 -52.58
N PHE A 22 17.42 -23.54 -51.66
CA PHE A 22 15.95 -23.63 -51.68
C PHE A 22 15.37 -22.42 -50.95
N GLU A 23 14.90 -21.45 -51.72
CA GLU A 23 13.95 -20.46 -51.25
C GLU A 23 12.56 -21.12 -51.16
N SER A 24 12.01 -21.22 -49.95
CA SER A 24 10.59 -20.91 -49.73
C SER A 24 10.32 -20.60 -48.25
N ASN A 25 9.99 -19.33 -48.03
CA ASN A 25 9.26 -18.63 -46.97
C ASN A 25 8.97 -19.24 -45.58
N PRO A 26 8.89 -18.35 -44.55
CA PRO A 26 8.77 -18.70 -43.15
C PRO A 26 7.32 -19.05 -42.79
N LEU A 27 7.10 -20.23 -42.24
CA LEU A 27 5.90 -20.55 -41.46
C LEU A 27 6.15 -21.78 -40.57
N ASP A 28 5.84 -21.57 -39.29
CA ASP A 28 5.42 -22.55 -38.29
C ASP A 28 6.30 -23.78 -38.03
N VAL A 29 7.10 -23.68 -36.97
CA VAL A 29 7.10 -24.74 -35.96
C VAL A 29 6.77 -24.11 -34.62
N GLN A 30 5.47 -24.14 -34.33
CA GLN A 30 4.90 -23.92 -33.01
C GLN A 30 5.60 -24.84 -32.00
N LEU A 31 6.10 -24.26 -30.91
CA LEU A 31 6.31 -25.00 -29.67
C LEU A 31 4.94 -25.58 -29.29
N LEU A 32 4.76 -26.87 -29.52
CA LEU A 32 3.60 -27.60 -29.05
C LEU A 32 3.55 -27.44 -27.52
N ASP A 33 2.51 -26.76 -27.04
CA ASP A 33 2.02 -26.88 -25.69
C ASP A 33 1.78 -28.36 -25.40
N ILE A 34 2.68 -28.97 -24.63
CA ILE A 34 2.46 -30.27 -24.01
C ILE A 34 2.19 -29.99 -22.54
N GLU A 35 0.90 -29.87 -22.21
CA GLU A 35 0.40 -29.91 -20.84
C GLU A 35 0.90 -31.18 -20.14
N PHE A 36 1.85 -31.05 -19.22
CA PHE A 36 2.16 -32.13 -18.28
C PHE A 36 1.30 -32.00 -17.03
N ALA A 37 0.43 -32.98 -16.86
CA ALA A 37 -0.51 -33.13 -15.75
C ALA A 37 0.17 -32.97 -14.37
N LYS A 38 -0.33 -32.02 -13.57
CA LYS A 38 -0.02 -31.90 -12.15
C LYS A 38 -0.43 -33.18 -11.41
N ARG A 39 0.54 -33.90 -10.86
CA ARG A 39 0.34 -34.78 -9.70
C ARG A 39 1.34 -34.40 -8.61
N PRO A 40 0.91 -34.27 -7.33
CA PRO A 40 1.83 -34.04 -6.25
C PRO A 40 2.54 -35.36 -5.94
N VAL A 41 3.85 -35.43 -6.20
CA VAL A 41 4.68 -36.53 -5.69
C VAL A 41 5.26 -36.09 -4.35
N SER A 42 4.97 -36.91 -3.34
CA SER A 42 5.34 -36.76 -1.93
C SER A 42 6.83 -36.50 -1.71
N ASP A 43 7.11 -35.58 -0.79
CA ASP A 43 8.44 -35.23 -0.33
C ASP A 43 9.12 -36.42 0.35
N GLN A 44 10.23 -36.85 -0.24
CA GLN A 44 11.49 -37.33 0.37
C GLN A 44 12.34 -37.92 -0.77
N ASN A 45 13.58 -37.42 -0.95
CA ASN A 45 14.55 -37.70 -2.03
C ASN A 45 14.45 -36.85 -3.31
N LYS A 46 14.58 -35.52 -3.20
CA LYS A 46 14.56 -34.57 -4.33
C LYS A 46 15.93 -34.00 -4.73
N ASP A 47 17.04 -34.57 -4.28
CA ASP A 47 18.31 -33.83 -4.40
C ASP A 47 19.06 -34.01 -5.73
N LEU A 48 18.76 -35.02 -6.55
CA LEU A 48 19.42 -35.22 -7.85
C LEU A 48 18.42 -35.84 -8.86
N THR A 49 17.80 -35.03 -9.70
CA THR A 49 16.79 -35.51 -10.66
C THR A 49 17.22 -35.39 -12.12
N TYR A 50 18.40 -34.82 -12.41
CA TYR A 50 18.83 -34.55 -13.77
C TYR A 50 20.32 -34.88 -13.94
N PHE A 51 20.69 -35.39 -15.12
CA PHE A 51 22.09 -35.70 -15.45
C PHE A 51 22.48 -35.08 -16.80
N LEU A 52 23.65 -34.44 -16.82
CA LEU A 52 24.28 -33.95 -18.03
C LEU A 52 25.43 -34.89 -18.39
N VAL A 53 25.33 -35.56 -19.53
CA VAL A 53 26.32 -36.53 -20.01
C VAL A 53 27.05 -35.94 -21.23
N ILE A 54 28.37 -35.83 -21.12
CA ILE A 54 29.23 -35.35 -22.20
C ILE A 54 29.89 -36.57 -22.84
N LEU A 55 29.68 -36.73 -24.15
CA LEU A 55 30.25 -37.81 -24.94
C LEU A 55 31.36 -37.27 -25.86
N ASN A 56 32.45 -38.02 -25.99
CA ASN A 56 33.52 -37.71 -26.95
C ASN A 56 33.74 -38.90 -27.88
N THR A 57 34.10 -38.63 -29.13
CA THR A 57 34.39 -39.67 -30.11
C THR A 57 35.71 -40.33 -29.77
N VAL A 58 35.71 -41.65 -29.61
CA VAL A 58 36.95 -42.43 -29.54
C VAL A 58 37.31 -42.83 -30.97
N ASP A 59 38.30 -42.16 -31.54
CA ASP A 59 38.95 -42.40 -32.83
C ASP A 59 38.09 -42.26 -34.11
N GLN A 60 38.58 -41.44 -35.04
CA GLN A 60 37.90 -41.04 -36.29
C GLN A 60 37.95 -42.09 -37.42
N GLU A 61 38.52 -43.28 -37.19
CA GLU A 61 38.83 -44.22 -38.28
C GLU A 61 37.84 -45.39 -38.44
N SER A 62 36.79 -45.48 -37.62
CA SER A 62 35.73 -46.49 -37.82
C SER A 62 34.37 -45.85 -38.12
N ASN A 63 33.74 -46.27 -39.22
CA ASN A 63 32.38 -45.86 -39.64
C ASN A 63 31.27 -46.29 -38.64
N THR A 64 31.64 -46.90 -37.53
CA THR A 64 30.78 -47.15 -36.37
C THR A 64 31.32 -46.32 -35.22
N GLY A 65 31.02 -45.01 -35.22
CA GLY A 65 31.51 -44.08 -34.20
C GLY A 65 31.14 -44.55 -32.81
N GLN A 66 32.12 -45.10 -32.09
CA GLN A 66 32.01 -45.42 -30.68
C GLN A 66 32.27 -44.14 -29.88
N TYR A 67 31.30 -43.76 -29.07
CA TYR A 67 31.38 -42.60 -28.19
C TYR A 67 31.56 -43.10 -26.76
N SER A 68 32.57 -42.58 -26.06
CA SER A 68 32.75 -42.86 -24.64
C SER A 68 32.21 -41.70 -23.80
N VAL A 69 31.62 -42.04 -22.64
CA VAL A 69 31.21 -41.05 -21.65
C VAL A 69 32.47 -40.40 -21.10
N THR A 70 32.60 -39.10 -21.31
CA THR A 70 33.77 -38.34 -20.87
C THR A 70 33.55 -37.77 -19.48
N LYS A 71 32.33 -37.28 -19.21
CA LYS A 71 31.90 -36.75 -17.90
C LYS A 71 30.39 -36.86 -17.73
N CYS A 72 29.96 -37.12 -16.49
CA CYS A 72 28.57 -37.00 -16.06
C CYS A 72 28.48 -35.96 -14.94
N HIS A 73 27.54 -35.01 -15.07
CA HIS A 73 27.28 -33.98 -14.06
C HIS A 73 25.84 -34.12 -13.53
N PRO A 74 25.66 -34.37 -12.22
CA PRO A 74 24.34 -34.37 -11.62
C PRO A 74 23.86 -32.93 -11.40
N LEU A 75 22.62 -32.64 -11.78
CA LEU A 75 22.00 -31.33 -11.70
C LEU A 75 20.86 -31.36 -10.68
N LYS A 76 20.89 -30.42 -9.72
CA LYS A 76 19.86 -30.25 -8.68
C LYS A 76 18.63 -29.54 -9.26
N VAL A 77 17.47 -29.78 -8.66
CA VAL A 77 16.11 -29.36 -9.09
C VAL A 77 15.91 -27.84 -9.32
N GLN A 78 16.90 -26.99 -9.05
CA GLN A 78 16.83 -25.54 -9.31
C GLN A 78 18.14 -24.97 -9.88
N SER A 79 18.79 -25.71 -10.77
CA SER A 79 20.01 -25.23 -11.43
C SER A 79 19.67 -24.51 -12.74
N ASN A 80 19.63 -23.18 -12.71
CA ASN A 80 19.74 -22.37 -13.92
C ASN A 80 21.21 -22.38 -14.34
N VAL A 81 21.57 -23.27 -15.27
CA VAL A 81 22.92 -23.29 -15.83
C VAL A 81 22.95 -22.29 -16.98
N SER A 82 23.66 -21.18 -16.79
CA SER A 82 23.94 -20.22 -17.86
C SER A 82 25.03 -20.78 -18.75
N LEU A 83 24.70 -21.05 -20.01
CA LEU A 83 25.62 -21.61 -21.01
C LEU A 83 26.25 -20.51 -21.89
N GLY A 84 26.07 -19.23 -21.50
CA GLY A 84 26.57 -18.07 -22.22
C GLY A 84 25.61 -16.89 -22.16
N PRO A 85 25.97 -15.75 -22.77
CA PRO A 85 25.34 -14.45 -22.51
C PRO A 85 23.88 -14.31 -22.98
N ARG A 86 23.33 -15.29 -23.72
CA ARG A 86 21.95 -15.23 -24.23
C ARG A 86 21.17 -16.55 -24.17
N VAL A 87 21.68 -17.59 -23.51
CA VAL A 87 20.95 -18.86 -23.39
C VAL A 87 21.07 -19.40 -21.98
N ASN A 88 19.93 -19.46 -21.30
CA ASN A 88 19.77 -20.12 -20.01
C ASN A 88 19.00 -21.41 -20.25
N LEU A 89 19.52 -22.53 -19.75
CA LEU A 89 18.77 -23.77 -19.70
C LEU A 89 17.75 -23.66 -18.55
N VAL A 90 16.49 -23.45 -18.89
CA VAL A 90 15.39 -23.39 -17.91
C VAL A 90 14.74 -24.78 -17.83
N MET A 91 14.84 -25.41 -16.66
CA MET A 91 14.30 -26.75 -16.43
C MET A 91 12.88 -26.63 -15.84
N PRO A 92 11.81 -26.96 -16.58
CA PRO A 92 10.47 -26.97 -16.01
C PRO A 92 10.34 -28.13 -15.01
N ASN A 93 9.62 -27.89 -13.91
CA ASN A 93 9.39 -28.88 -12.86
C ASN A 93 8.67 -30.12 -13.42
N GLY A 94 9.42 -31.17 -13.76
CA GLY A 94 8.85 -32.45 -14.20
C GLY A 94 9.88 -33.48 -14.68
N GLY A 95 9.97 -34.60 -13.94
CA GLY A 95 10.53 -35.89 -14.36
C GLY A 95 12.07 -35.99 -14.48
N PRO A 96 12.65 -37.20 -14.36
CA PRO A 96 14.08 -37.40 -14.60
C PRO A 96 14.42 -37.24 -16.09
N GLY A 97 15.40 -36.38 -16.38
CA GLY A 97 15.84 -36.05 -17.75
C GLY A 97 17.34 -36.19 -17.93
N ILE A 98 17.76 -36.64 -19.11
CA ILE A 98 19.17 -36.76 -19.52
C ILE A 98 19.43 -35.81 -20.69
N PHE A 99 20.52 -35.06 -20.59
CA PHE A 99 21.02 -34.21 -21.67
C PHE A 99 22.31 -34.81 -22.21
N VAL A 100 22.34 -35.10 -23.51
CA VAL A 100 23.51 -35.61 -24.21
C VAL A 100 24.06 -34.52 -25.11
N ILE A 101 25.30 -34.09 -24.85
CA ILE A 101 25.96 -33.06 -25.65
C ILE A 101 26.94 -33.74 -26.62
N PHE A 102 26.75 -33.46 -27.92
CA PHE A 102 27.70 -33.74 -28.99
C PHE A 102 28.43 -32.45 -29.39
N PRO A 103 29.58 -32.54 -30.07
CA PRO A 103 30.35 -31.37 -30.50
C PRO A 103 29.56 -30.35 -31.35
N GLN A 104 28.49 -30.79 -32.03
CA GLN A 104 27.69 -29.96 -32.95
C GLN A 104 26.18 -29.92 -32.63
N ALA A 105 25.72 -30.59 -31.57
CA ALA A 105 24.30 -30.63 -31.20
C ALA A 105 24.09 -31.00 -29.72
N VAL A 106 23.02 -30.48 -29.11
CA VAL A 106 22.57 -30.88 -27.77
C VAL A 106 21.22 -31.56 -27.90
N ILE A 107 21.09 -32.76 -27.31
CA ILE A 107 19.86 -33.54 -27.38
C ILE A 107 19.36 -33.80 -25.95
N ALA A 108 18.09 -33.45 -25.71
CA ALA A 108 17.42 -33.66 -24.43
C ALA A 108 16.41 -34.81 -24.55
N THR A 109 16.42 -35.74 -23.59
CA THR A 109 15.44 -36.83 -23.52
C THR A 109 14.94 -37.07 -22.09
N THR A 110 13.69 -37.47 -21.95
CA THR A 110 13.08 -37.80 -20.66
C THR A 110 13.11 -39.31 -20.44
N ILE A 111 13.46 -39.75 -19.22
CA ILE A 111 13.53 -41.19 -18.89
C ILE A 111 12.11 -41.71 -18.65
N LEU A 112 11.46 -42.20 -19.71
CA LEU A 112 10.14 -42.81 -19.62
C LEU A 112 10.22 -44.30 -19.25
N SER A 113 10.64 -44.62 -18.02
CA SER A 113 10.27 -45.86 -17.32
C SER A 113 10.97 -45.97 -15.96
N TRP A 114 10.32 -45.48 -14.90
CA TRP A 114 10.59 -45.98 -13.55
C TRP A 114 9.40 -46.87 -13.16
N HIS A 115 9.48 -48.15 -13.49
CA HIS A 115 8.66 -49.19 -12.87
C HIS A 115 9.59 -50.15 -12.12
N PRO A 116 9.40 -50.42 -10.81
CA PRO A 116 10.37 -51.13 -9.99
C PRO A 116 10.42 -52.65 -10.25
N ARG A 117 9.75 -53.12 -11.28
CA ARG A 117 9.65 -54.52 -11.66
C ARG A 117 9.57 -54.58 -13.17
N ASP A 118 10.72 -54.63 -13.83
CA ASP A 118 11.00 -55.60 -14.88
C ASP A 118 12.35 -55.30 -15.55
N THR A 119 13.10 -56.40 -15.72
CA THR A 119 14.30 -56.59 -16.55
C THR A 119 15.65 -56.11 -16.00
N ILE A 120 16.59 -57.04 -16.07
CA ILE A 120 17.88 -57.13 -15.38
C ILE A 120 18.97 -56.27 -16.06
N ASP A 121 18.62 -55.50 -17.09
CA ASP A 121 19.56 -54.64 -17.81
C ASP A 121 19.03 -53.20 -17.77
N ASN A 122 19.59 -52.36 -16.89
CA ASN A 122 19.35 -50.90 -16.80
C ASN A 122 19.96 -50.16 -18.01
N ILE A 123 19.73 -50.65 -19.22
CA ILE A 123 20.27 -50.10 -20.46
C ILE A 123 19.13 -49.40 -21.19
N SER A 124 19.18 -48.06 -21.24
CA SER A 124 18.29 -47.27 -22.08
C SER A 124 18.93 -47.10 -23.46
N GLU A 125 18.27 -47.59 -24.51
CA GLU A 125 18.69 -47.43 -25.90
C GLU A 125 17.99 -46.22 -26.54
N MET A 126 18.76 -45.22 -26.95
CA MET A 126 18.30 -44.04 -27.67
C MET A 126 18.71 -44.12 -29.13
N ARG A 127 17.74 -44.06 -30.05
CA ARG A 127 18.01 -44.06 -31.51
C ARG A 127 17.85 -42.65 -32.08
N ILE A 128 18.90 -42.15 -32.72
CA ILE A 128 19.01 -40.79 -33.25
C ILE A 128 19.20 -40.89 -34.76
N LEU A 129 18.33 -40.23 -35.53
CA LEU A 129 18.45 -40.16 -36.99
C LEU A 129 19.36 -39.00 -37.37
N THR A 130 20.42 -39.29 -38.10
CA THR A 130 21.40 -38.30 -38.59
C THR A 130 21.40 -38.24 -40.11
N THR A 131 21.51 -37.05 -40.67
CA THR A 131 21.43 -36.81 -42.13
C THR A 131 22.62 -37.36 -42.92
N LYS A 132 23.77 -37.60 -42.27
CA LYS A 132 24.99 -38.15 -42.91
C LYS A 132 25.24 -39.65 -42.65
N THR A 133 24.86 -40.18 -41.48
CA THR A 133 25.22 -41.55 -41.04
C THR A 133 24.03 -42.48 -40.79
N GLY A 134 22.78 -42.00 -40.97
CA GLY A 134 21.57 -42.80 -40.76
C GLY A 134 21.16 -42.90 -39.28
N VAL A 135 20.55 -44.02 -38.87
CA VAL A 135 20.10 -44.27 -37.50
C VAL A 135 21.29 -44.67 -36.61
N MET A 136 21.68 -43.77 -35.71
CA MET A 136 22.65 -44.03 -34.65
C MET A 136 21.94 -44.54 -33.40
N SER A 137 22.34 -45.70 -32.87
CA SER A 137 21.81 -46.24 -31.61
C SER A 137 22.82 -46.02 -30.48
N CYS A 138 22.45 -45.21 -29.49
CA CYS A 138 23.23 -44.95 -28.29
C CYS A 138 22.63 -45.74 -27.12
N ARG A 139 23.39 -46.69 -26.56
CA ARG A 139 22.97 -47.44 -25.37
C ARG A 139 23.65 -46.84 -24.15
N LEU A 140 22.85 -46.38 -23.19
CA LEU A 140 23.32 -45.83 -21.93
C LEU A 140 23.02 -46.83 -20.82
N ASN A 141 24.07 -47.35 -20.17
CA ASN A 141 23.95 -48.18 -18.99
C ASN A 141 23.80 -47.28 -17.76
N ILE A 142 22.57 -47.14 -17.27
CA ILE A 142 22.22 -46.23 -16.18
C ILE A 142 22.85 -46.69 -14.86
N SER A 143 23.08 -47.99 -14.67
CA SER A 143 23.75 -48.52 -13.48
C SER A 143 25.20 -48.06 -13.35
N GLU A 144 25.96 -48.11 -14.45
CA GLU A 144 27.37 -47.66 -14.46
C GLU A 144 27.48 -46.15 -14.21
N ILE A 145 26.56 -45.34 -14.76
CA ILE A 145 26.55 -43.88 -14.53
C ILE A 145 26.26 -43.55 -13.06
N ILE A 146 25.39 -44.33 -12.39
CA ILE A 146 25.11 -44.18 -10.95
C ILE A 146 26.27 -44.68 -10.10
N GLU A 147 27.00 -45.71 -10.52
CA GLU A 147 28.20 -46.19 -9.81
C GLU A 147 29.43 -45.27 -9.99
N GLU A 148 29.58 -44.62 -11.15
CA GLU A 148 30.63 -43.62 -11.40
C GLU A 148 30.33 -42.26 -10.74
N SER A 149 29.06 -42.00 -10.41
CA SER A 149 28.60 -40.82 -9.65
C SER A 149 28.23 -41.12 -8.19
N ALA A 150 28.30 -42.39 -7.76
CA ALA A 150 28.44 -42.71 -6.36
C ALA A 150 29.76 -42.03 -5.94
N PRO A 151 29.76 -41.17 -4.90
CA PRO A 151 30.98 -40.54 -4.49
C PRO A 151 31.95 -41.69 -4.21
N LEU A 152 33.03 -41.76 -4.99
CA LEU A 152 34.26 -42.33 -4.50
C LEU A 152 34.40 -41.72 -3.11
N GLN A 153 34.20 -42.56 -2.09
CA GLN A 153 34.57 -42.28 -0.72
C GLN A 153 36.09 -42.06 -0.72
N SER A 154 36.47 -40.93 -1.24
CA SER A 154 37.77 -40.31 -1.12
C SER A 154 37.65 -39.56 0.19
N GLN A 155 38.61 -39.80 1.07
CA GLN A 155 38.70 -39.25 2.42
C GLN A 155 38.64 -37.71 2.51
N GLU A 156 38.45 -36.98 1.41
CA GLU A 156 38.46 -35.52 1.33
C GLU A 156 37.12 -34.83 1.66
N GLU A 157 35.95 -35.48 1.52
CA GLU A 157 34.67 -34.84 1.88
C GLU A 157 34.40 -34.80 3.39
N MET A 158 34.86 -35.80 4.16
CA MET A 158 34.87 -35.69 5.64
C MET A 158 35.83 -34.58 6.11
N ASP A 159 36.98 -34.42 5.43
CA ASP A 159 38.01 -33.46 5.85
C ASP A 159 37.64 -31.99 5.56
N ILE A 160 36.76 -31.69 4.60
CA ILE A 160 36.37 -30.30 4.27
C ILE A 160 35.32 -29.73 5.24
N GLU A 161 34.29 -30.50 5.62
CA GLU A 161 33.32 -30.09 6.66
C GLU A 161 33.99 -29.99 8.03
N ASP A 162 34.88 -30.93 8.37
CA ASP A 162 35.68 -30.83 9.61
C ASP A 162 36.69 -29.67 9.53
N SER A 163 37.23 -29.34 8.36
CA SER A 163 38.12 -28.19 8.16
C SER A 163 37.41 -26.84 8.29
N GLN A 164 36.19 -26.68 7.77
CA GLN A 164 35.42 -25.43 7.95
C GLN A 164 34.85 -25.31 9.36
N ALA A 165 34.37 -26.41 9.95
CA ALA A 165 33.96 -26.42 11.35
C ALA A 165 35.14 -26.13 12.29
N LYS A 166 36.32 -26.70 12.03
CA LYS A 166 37.55 -26.40 12.78
C LYS A 166 37.98 -24.94 12.64
N ARG A 167 37.96 -24.40 11.42
CA ARG A 167 38.22 -22.96 11.17
C ARG A 167 37.22 -22.05 11.91
N ASN A 168 35.93 -22.40 11.91
CA ASN A 168 34.91 -21.66 12.65
C ASN A 168 35.13 -21.77 14.17
N ARG A 169 35.52 -22.93 14.70
CA ARG A 169 35.88 -23.11 16.12
C ARG A 169 37.10 -22.28 16.50
N GLU A 170 38.13 -22.23 15.67
CA GLU A 170 39.33 -21.40 15.88
C GLU A 170 38.98 -19.91 15.92
N LEU A 171 38.14 -19.44 14.98
CA LEU A 171 37.63 -18.07 15.02
C LEU A 171 36.80 -17.81 16.27
N LYS A 172 35.90 -18.74 16.63
CA LYS A 172 35.08 -18.64 17.84
C LYS A 172 35.95 -18.48 19.08
N LEU A 173 37.02 -19.28 19.22
CA LEU A 173 37.96 -19.19 20.34
C LEU A 173 38.66 -17.82 20.43
N ILE A 174 39.03 -17.21 19.30
CA ILE A 174 39.63 -15.86 19.28
C ILE A 174 38.63 -14.83 19.81
N PHE A 175 37.39 -14.88 19.33
CA PHE A 175 36.33 -13.99 19.82
C PHE A 175 36.00 -14.27 21.30
N GLU A 176 35.92 -15.53 21.73
CA GLU A 176 35.67 -15.89 23.13
C GLU A 176 36.79 -15.38 24.05
N GLN A 177 38.05 -15.51 23.63
CA GLN A 177 39.19 -14.98 24.38
C GLN A 177 39.11 -13.45 24.49
N ALA A 178 38.77 -12.76 23.40
CA ALA A 178 38.62 -11.30 23.40
C ALA A 178 37.45 -10.79 24.26
N ILE A 179 36.35 -11.56 24.35
CA ILE A 179 35.12 -11.12 25.01
C ILE A 179 35.04 -11.60 26.46
N PHE A 180 35.32 -12.88 26.73
CA PHE A 180 35.17 -13.48 28.06
C PHE A 180 36.44 -13.35 28.92
N ARG A 181 37.63 -13.21 28.32
CA ARG A 181 38.92 -13.21 29.06
C ARG A 181 39.65 -11.87 29.09
N ASN A 182 39.04 -10.78 28.63
CA ASN A 182 39.70 -9.47 28.48
C ASN A 182 40.20 -8.87 29.81
N ASN A 183 39.69 -9.32 30.96
CA ASN A 183 40.07 -8.85 32.30
C ASN A 183 41.04 -9.78 33.04
N ASP A 184 41.45 -10.92 32.46
CA ASP A 184 42.45 -11.78 33.09
C ASP A 184 43.84 -11.21 32.81
N HIS A 185 44.47 -10.61 33.82
CA HIS A 185 45.85 -10.08 33.78
C HIS A 185 46.94 -11.11 33.41
N ASN A 186 46.58 -12.34 33.03
CA ASN A 186 47.46 -13.45 32.67
C ASN A 186 47.41 -13.85 31.19
N VAL A 187 46.73 -13.10 30.30
CA VAL A 187 46.74 -13.38 28.85
C VAL A 187 47.81 -12.51 28.16
N PRO A 188 48.92 -13.07 27.62
CA PRO A 188 50.07 -12.29 27.12
C PRO A 188 49.92 -11.76 25.68
N VAL A 189 48.79 -11.99 25.01
CA VAL A 189 48.63 -11.69 23.58
C VAL A 189 47.42 -10.77 23.39
N SER A 190 47.66 -9.58 22.85
CA SER A 190 46.58 -8.74 22.34
C SER A 190 45.84 -9.50 21.24
N CYS A 191 44.61 -9.96 21.51
CA CYS A 191 43.76 -10.58 20.51
C CYS A 191 43.42 -9.54 19.44
N THR A 192 44.19 -9.48 18.36
CA THR A 192 43.87 -8.69 17.17
C THR A 192 43.48 -9.66 16.06
N LEU A 193 42.27 -9.52 15.53
CA LEU A 193 41.82 -10.33 14.41
C LEU A 193 42.60 -9.91 13.15
N SER A 194 43.34 -10.85 12.56
CA SER A 194 44.06 -10.59 11.29
C SER A 194 43.06 -10.34 10.15
N SER A 195 43.42 -9.49 9.19
CA SER A 195 42.59 -9.18 8.01
C SER A 195 42.25 -10.42 7.18
N ASP A 196 43.09 -11.45 7.27
CA ASP A 196 43.06 -12.69 6.48
C ASP A 196 42.54 -13.89 7.30
N PHE A 197 41.52 -13.65 8.13
CA PHE A 197 40.92 -14.72 8.92
C PHE A 197 40.23 -15.78 8.04
N LYS A 198 40.37 -17.06 8.40
CA LYS A 198 39.79 -18.19 7.67
C LYS A 198 38.58 -18.74 8.44
N GLY A 199 37.39 -18.64 7.85
CA GLY A 199 36.13 -19.16 8.39
C GLY A 199 34.97 -18.18 8.22
N ASP A 200 33.75 -18.63 8.53
CA ASP A 200 32.54 -17.82 8.37
C ASP A 200 32.26 -17.00 9.62
N ILE A 201 32.63 -15.72 9.57
CA ILE A 201 32.42 -14.78 10.67
C ILE A 201 30.93 -14.54 10.98
N ASN A 202 30.04 -14.62 9.98
CA ASN A 202 28.62 -14.34 10.19
C ASN A 202 28.00 -15.39 11.11
N LYS A 203 28.32 -16.67 10.87
CA LYS A 203 27.86 -17.78 11.71
C LYS A 203 28.46 -17.70 13.11
N VAL A 204 29.78 -17.50 13.23
CA VAL A 204 30.48 -17.46 14.53
C VAL A 204 29.97 -16.33 15.43
N VAL A 205 29.81 -15.12 14.88
CA VAL A 205 29.36 -13.96 15.65
C VAL A 205 27.89 -14.10 16.08
N LEU A 206 27.04 -14.73 15.27
CA LEU A 206 25.65 -15.03 15.67
C LEU A 206 25.58 -16.10 16.76
N GLU A 207 26.35 -17.19 16.63
CA GLU A 207 26.44 -18.22 17.65
C GLU A 207 26.91 -17.64 18.99
N LEU A 208 27.91 -16.77 18.98
CA LEU A 208 28.38 -16.09 20.19
C LEU A 208 27.35 -15.12 20.76
N SER A 209 26.64 -14.36 19.93
CA SER A 209 25.58 -13.49 20.42
C SER A 209 24.43 -14.28 21.04
N ASP A 210 24.06 -15.41 20.46
CA ASP A 210 23.02 -16.29 20.98
C ASP A 210 23.48 -17.00 22.26
N GLU A 211 24.76 -17.39 22.35
CA GLU A 211 25.36 -17.93 23.57
C GLU A 211 25.42 -16.89 24.69
N ILE A 212 25.79 -15.63 24.39
CA ILE A 212 25.77 -14.55 25.38
C ILE A 212 24.35 -14.33 25.91
N LEU A 213 23.31 -14.39 25.05
CA LEU A 213 21.91 -14.32 25.49
C LEU A 213 21.57 -15.42 26.50
N ASP A 214 22.01 -16.65 26.23
CA ASP A 214 21.62 -17.85 26.99
C ASP A 214 22.64 -18.24 28.09
N SER A 215 23.73 -17.47 28.26
CA SER A 215 24.86 -17.78 29.16
C SER A 215 24.54 -17.72 30.67
N ASN A 216 25.21 -18.58 31.45
CA ASN A 216 25.02 -18.75 32.90
C ASN A 216 26.34 -18.80 33.69
N GLU A 217 27.02 -17.65 33.82
CA GLU A 217 28.34 -17.60 34.47
C GLU A 217 28.34 -17.07 35.92
N SER A 218 27.28 -16.39 36.37
CA SER A 218 27.24 -15.75 37.70
C SER A 218 26.06 -16.25 38.56
N VAL A 219 26.28 -16.33 39.88
CA VAL A 219 25.28 -16.80 40.87
C VAL A 219 24.15 -15.79 41.04
N ASP A 220 24.45 -14.48 40.98
CA ASP A 220 23.44 -13.41 41.08
C ASP A 220 22.94 -12.96 39.69
N LEU A 221 21.61 -13.01 39.50
CA LEU A 221 20.97 -12.72 38.21
C LEU A 221 21.13 -11.24 37.79
N LYS A 222 21.20 -10.30 38.75
CA LYS A 222 21.43 -8.89 38.44
C LYS A 222 22.85 -8.67 37.88
N SER A 223 23.86 -9.25 38.53
CA SER A 223 25.24 -9.24 38.03
C SER A 223 25.34 -9.95 36.67
N GLN A 224 24.70 -11.11 36.52
CA GLN A 224 24.68 -11.88 35.27
C GLN A 224 24.10 -11.09 34.09
N LEU A 225 22.99 -10.37 34.28
CA LEU A 225 22.39 -9.54 33.23
C LEU A 225 23.27 -8.35 32.85
N HIS A 226 23.93 -7.73 33.84
CA HIS A 226 24.87 -6.65 33.59
C HIS A 226 26.09 -7.15 32.79
N GLU A 227 26.65 -8.29 33.16
CA GLU A 227 27.79 -8.90 32.49
C GLU A 227 27.45 -9.30 31.05
N ARG A 228 26.30 -9.93 30.81
CA ARG A 228 25.83 -10.27 29.46
C ARG A 228 25.68 -9.03 28.57
N HIS A 229 25.10 -7.96 29.11
CA HIS A 229 24.98 -6.69 28.38
C HIS A 229 26.35 -6.09 28.03
N ASN A 230 27.31 -6.13 28.97
CA ASN A 230 28.67 -5.65 28.72
C ASN A 230 29.39 -6.53 27.68
N LYS A 231 29.23 -7.86 27.73
CA LYS A 231 29.79 -8.79 26.74
C LYS A 231 29.26 -8.52 25.32
N MET A 232 27.98 -8.19 25.17
CA MET A 232 27.42 -7.76 23.88
C MET A 232 28.00 -6.43 23.38
N ALA A 233 28.22 -5.47 24.28
CA ALA A 233 28.88 -4.21 23.93
C ALA A 233 30.34 -4.43 23.50
N LEU A 234 31.07 -5.31 24.20
CA LEU A 234 32.44 -5.69 23.85
C LEU A 234 32.51 -6.42 22.52
N LEU A 235 31.55 -7.30 22.21
CA LEU A 235 31.48 -8.01 20.93
C LEU A 235 31.42 -7.02 19.74
N ILE A 236 30.52 -6.02 19.78
CA ILE A 236 30.42 -5.05 18.68
C ILE A 236 31.64 -4.11 18.62
N GLN A 237 32.20 -3.72 19.77
CA GLN A 237 33.42 -2.92 19.82
C GLN A 237 34.61 -3.68 19.22
N PHE A 238 34.74 -4.97 19.51
CA PHE A 238 35.80 -5.82 18.95
C PHE A 238 35.67 -5.98 17.43
N ILE A 239 34.45 -6.17 16.92
CA ILE A 239 34.17 -6.23 15.47
C ILE A 239 34.57 -4.92 14.78
N ARG A 240 34.29 -3.77 15.41
CA ARG A 240 34.68 -2.45 14.89
C ARG A 240 36.17 -2.21 14.92
N ASN A 241 36.82 -2.48 16.06
CA ASN A 241 38.26 -2.29 16.21
C ASN A 241 39.06 -3.18 15.24
N SER A 242 38.48 -4.31 14.85
CA SER A 242 39.05 -5.22 13.85
C SER A 242 38.75 -4.82 12.39
N ASN A 243 37.98 -3.76 12.14
CA ASN A 243 37.53 -3.30 10.82
C ASN A 243 36.84 -4.40 9.97
N VAL A 244 36.04 -5.27 10.60
CA VAL A 244 35.37 -6.39 9.91
C VAL A 244 33.86 -6.16 9.71
N ILE A 245 33.34 -5.01 10.12
CA ILE A 245 31.90 -4.68 10.02
C ILE A 245 31.37 -4.80 8.58
N ASP A 246 32.18 -4.44 7.58
CA ASP A 246 31.80 -4.50 6.16
C ASP A 246 31.75 -5.93 5.61
N LYS A 247 32.41 -6.88 6.28
CA LYS A 247 32.34 -8.31 5.91
C LYS A 247 31.11 -9.01 6.52
N LEU A 248 30.34 -8.33 7.38
CA LEU A 248 29.11 -8.88 7.95
C LEU A 248 27.91 -8.59 7.04
N HIS A 249 27.07 -9.62 6.84
CA HIS A 249 25.82 -9.45 6.12
C HIS A 249 24.88 -8.48 6.88
N PRO A 250 24.01 -7.73 6.16
CA PRO A 250 23.02 -6.85 6.80
C PRO A 250 22.14 -7.57 7.83
N SER A 251 21.63 -8.76 7.50
CA SER A 251 20.81 -9.60 8.39
C SER A 251 21.54 -10.02 9.67
N THR A 252 22.83 -10.32 9.57
CA THR A 252 23.70 -10.64 10.71
C THR A 252 23.85 -9.42 11.62
N ARG A 253 24.14 -8.24 11.06
CA ARG A 253 24.27 -6.99 11.83
C ARG A 253 22.97 -6.63 12.56
N GLN A 254 21.82 -6.80 11.90
CA GLN A 254 20.51 -6.58 12.50
C GLN A 254 20.22 -7.53 13.65
N ARG A 255 20.47 -8.84 13.48
CA ARG A 255 20.20 -9.82 14.55
C ARG A 255 21.07 -9.58 15.78
N LEU A 256 22.34 -9.21 15.60
CA LEU A 256 23.21 -8.80 16.72
C LEU A 256 22.65 -7.59 17.46
N PHE A 257 22.18 -6.62 16.70
CA PHE A 257 21.59 -5.41 17.27
C PHE A 257 20.29 -5.70 18.02
N TRP A 258 19.40 -6.54 17.49
CA TRP A 258 18.17 -6.94 18.17
C TRP A 258 18.42 -7.79 19.43
N ASN A 259 19.44 -8.64 19.40
CA ASN A 259 19.86 -9.40 20.59
C ASN A 259 20.38 -8.44 21.69
N ALA A 260 21.20 -7.45 21.31
CA ALA A 260 21.67 -6.42 22.24
C ALA A 260 20.56 -5.51 22.77
N GLU A 261 19.60 -5.16 21.92
CA GLU A 261 18.38 -4.43 22.28
C GLU A 261 17.57 -5.19 23.32
N LYS A 262 17.30 -6.48 23.09
CA LYS A 262 16.58 -7.35 24.06
C LYS A 262 17.28 -7.39 25.41
N MET A 263 18.62 -7.46 25.43
CA MET A 263 19.38 -7.43 26.69
C MET A 263 19.25 -6.10 27.44
N ALA A 264 19.21 -4.98 26.72
CA ALA A 264 18.95 -3.67 27.34
C ALA A 264 17.54 -3.62 27.95
N CYS A 265 16.52 -4.11 27.24
CA CYS A 265 15.15 -4.21 27.73
C CYS A 265 15.06 -5.11 28.97
N VAL A 266 15.63 -6.31 28.92
CA VAL A 266 15.62 -7.26 30.06
C VAL A 266 16.28 -6.65 31.28
N LYS A 267 17.40 -5.94 31.12
CA LYS A 267 18.07 -5.27 32.23
C LYS A 267 17.17 -4.22 32.89
N LYS A 268 16.45 -3.39 32.12
CA LYS A 268 15.48 -2.42 32.68
C LYS A 268 14.31 -3.15 33.37
N LEU A 269 13.73 -4.17 32.74
CA LEU A 269 12.61 -4.95 33.28
C LEU A 269 12.96 -5.67 34.58
N TRP A 270 14.13 -6.32 34.65
CA TRP A 270 14.58 -7.00 35.86
C TRP A 270 14.82 -6.03 37.03
N ASN A 271 15.36 -4.85 36.74
CA ASN A 271 15.52 -3.81 37.76
C ASN A 271 14.16 -3.35 38.29
N HIS A 272 13.17 -3.18 37.41
CA HIS A 272 11.80 -2.84 37.81
C HIS A 272 11.16 -3.95 38.66
N HIS A 273 11.24 -5.20 38.19
CA HIS A 273 10.74 -6.39 38.90
C HIS A 273 11.35 -6.57 40.31
N ASN A 274 12.63 -6.20 40.49
CA ASN A 274 13.29 -6.22 41.79
C ASN A 274 12.94 -5.01 42.66
N ALA A 275 12.75 -3.83 42.07
CA ALA A 275 12.33 -2.64 42.81
C ALA A 275 10.94 -2.80 43.42
N SER A 276 10.07 -3.61 42.80
CA SER A 276 8.76 -3.98 43.34
C SER A 276 8.83 -4.95 44.54
N TYR A 277 10.03 -5.28 45.05
CA TYR A 277 10.21 -6.01 46.30
C TYR A 277 10.21 -5.05 47.49
N SER A 278 9.13 -5.05 48.27
CA SER A 278 9.07 -4.32 49.54
C SER A 278 9.25 -5.29 50.71
N PRO A 279 10.34 -5.22 51.48
CA PRO A 279 10.53 -6.04 52.67
C PRO A 279 9.64 -5.61 53.86
N LEU A 280 8.82 -4.57 53.70
CA LEU A 280 8.00 -3.97 54.77
C LEU A 280 6.55 -4.48 54.82
N GLN A 281 6.09 -5.24 53.81
CA GLN A 281 4.79 -5.91 53.81
C GLN A 281 5.02 -7.42 53.76
N ASP A 282 4.83 -8.07 54.91
CA ASP A 282 4.91 -9.53 55.03
C ASP A 282 3.98 -10.21 54.01
N GLY A 283 4.58 -10.97 53.08
CA GLY A 283 3.88 -11.95 52.23
C GLY A 283 3.13 -11.47 50.99
N ALA A 284 2.96 -10.17 50.74
CA ALA A 284 2.24 -9.69 49.56
C ALA A 284 3.19 -9.43 48.37
N GLU A 285 3.13 -10.26 47.32
CA GLU A 285 3.82 -9.96 46.07
C GLU A 285 3.28 -8.65 45.45
N GLY A 286 4.19 -7.74 45.09
CA GLY A 286 3.82 -6.50 44.39
C GLY A 286 3.17 -6.78 43.02
N PRO A 287 2.35 -5.84 42.50
CA PRO A 287 1.59 -6.04 41.26
C PRO A 287 2.47 -6.36 40.04
N CYS A 288 3.64 -5.71 39.92
CA CYS A 288 4.62 -6.02 38.87
C CYS A 288 5.02 -7.49 38.83
N ARG A 289 5.33 -8.06 40.01
CA ARG A 289 5.76 -9.45 40.13
C ARG A 289 4.63 -10.39 39.80
N LYS A 290 3.43 -10.15 40.34
CA LYS A 290 2.24 -10.96 40.06
C LYS A 290 1.95 -11.01 38.56
N LEU A 291 1.98 -9.85 37.90
CA LEU A 291 1.66 -9.73 36.48
C LEU A 291 2.72 -10.42 35.60
N LEU A 292 4.00 -10.12 35.82
CA LEU A 292 5.08 -10.68 35.01
C LEU A 292 5.26 -12.18 35.27
N ASN A 293 5.23 -12.61 36.53
CA ASN A 293 5.29 -14.03 36.87
C ASN A 293 4.10 -14.76 36.26
N GLY A 294 2.88 -14.23 36.39
CA GLY A 294 1.67 -14.79 35.78
C GLY A 294 1.80 -14.96 34.25
N ALA A 295 2.36 -13.97 33.56
CA ALA A 295 2.59 -14.03 32.12
C ALA A 295 3.64 -15.10 31.75
N ILE A 296 4.72 -15.20 32.54
CA ILE A 296 5.77 -16.21 32.39
C ILE A 296 5.22 -17.62 32.67
N TYR A 297 4.38 -17.79 33.70
CA TYR A 297 3.70 -19.05 33.99
C TYR A 297 2.83 -19.48 32.80
N GLY A 298 2.02 -18.57 32.24
CA GLY A 298 1.19 -18.84 31.06
C GLY A 298 2.02 -19.26 29.83
N TYR A 299 3.16 -18.62 29.61
CA TYR A 299 4.10 -18.99 28.55
C TYR A 299 4.66 -20.41 28.71
N PHE A 300 5.05 -20.82 29.94
CA PHE A 300 5.56 -22.16 30.19
C PHE A 300 4.47 -23.24 30.18
N GLN A 301 3.25 -22.88 30.59
CA GLN A 301 2.10 -23.78 30.57
C GLN A 301 1.72 -24.17 29.15
N ASP A 302 1.64 -23.21 28.22
CA ASP A 302 1.34 -23.47 26.80
C ASP A 302 2.40 -24.36 26.12
N ARG A 303 3.63 -24.38 26.65
CA ARG A 303 4.76 -25.20 26.15
C ARG A 303 4.95 -26.52 26.92
N ASN A 304 4.01 -26.88 27.81
CA ASN A 304 4.06 -28.09 28.63
C ASN A 304 5.37 -28.26 29.42
N PHE A 305 5.98 -27.15 29.86
CA PHE A 305 7.22 -27.21 30.63
C PHE A 305 6.93 -27.43 32.12
N GLN A 306 7.47 -28.50 32.69
CA GLN A 306 7.40 -28.77 34.12
C GLN A 306 8.75 -28.45 34.76
N SER A 307 8.82 -27.37 35.54
CA SER A 307 10.03 -27.04 36.30
C SER A 307 10.11 -27.89 37.57
N GLN A 308 11.27 -28.50 37.81
CA GLN A 308 11.61 -29.08 39.10
C GLN A 308 12.19 -27.95 39.98
N ASN A 309 11.38 -27.42 40.90
CA ASN A 309 11.77 -26.57 42.04
C ASN A 309 12.45 -25.19 41.79
N GLU A 310 12.62 -24.70 40.57
CA GLU A 310 13.12 -23.33 40.31
C GLU A 310 12.00 -22.29 40.11
N ASP A 311 12.25 -21.06 40.58
CA ASP A 311 11.45 -19.87 40.26
C ASP A 311 11.44 -19.61 38.75
N LEU A 312 10.28 -19.81 38.10
CA LEU A 312 10.12 -19.74 36.65
C LEU A 312 10.52 -18.38 36.08
N ALA A 313 10.36 -17.29 36.84
CA ALA A 313 10.76 -15.96 36.39
C ALA A 313 12.29 -15.87 36.27
N ARG A 314 13.02 -16.38 37.27
CA ARG A 314 14.49 -16.44 37.22
C ARG A 314 14.96 -17.37 36.10
N PHE A 315 14.30 -18.51 35.91
CA PHE A 315 14.61 -19.42 34.82
C PHE A 315 14.42 -18.76 33.44
N PHE A 316 13.32 -18.00 33.25
CA PHE A 316 13.07 -17.25 32.03
C PHE A 316 14.21 -16.25 31.72
N TYR A 317 14.55 -15.41 32.70
CA TYR A 317 15.60 -14.40 32.54
C TYR A 317 17.00 -15.00 32.35
N ARG A 318 17.22 -16.26 32.75
CA ARG A 318 18.46 -16.98 32.51
C ARG A 318 18.53 -17.54 31.08
N TYR A 319 17.49 -18.25 30.63
CA TYR A 319 17.60 -19.14 29.46
C TYR A 319 16.63 -18.86 28.31
N ARG A 320 15.71 -17.91 28.44
CA ARG A 320 14.63 -17.67 27.46
C ARG A 320 14.43 -16.21 27.07
N VAL A 321 15.43 -15.36 27.29
CA VAL A 321 15.40 -13.93 26.91
C VAL A 321 15.07 -13.69 25.43
N ARG A 322 15.41 -14.65 24.55
CA ARG A 322 15.07 -14.61 23.11
C ARG A 322 13.58 -14.40 22.86
N ASP A 323 12.73 -14.97 23.70
CA ASP A 323 11.28 -15.01 23.54
C ASP A 323 10.56 -13.84 24.25
N LEU A 324 11.28 -12.79 24.68
CA LEU A 324 10.73 -11.65 25.42
C LEU A 324 9.45 -11.05 24.79
N GLY A 325 9.43 -10.88 23.47
CA GLY A 325 8.27 -10.34 22.75
C GLY A 325 6.99 -11.15 22.96
N THR A 326 7.11 -12.48 23.09
CA THR A 326 5.94 -13.35 23.28
C THR A 326 5.33 -13.20 24.67
N ILE A 327 6.10 -12.84 25.71
CA ILE A 327 5.58 -12.65 27.07
C ILE A 327 4.50 -11.57 27.10
N PHE A 328 4.68 -10.48 26.34
CA PHE A 328 3.71 -9.38 26.34
C PHE A 328 2.32 -9.82 25.88
N THR A 329 2.22 -10.87 25.04
CA THR A 329 0.93 -11.43 24.62
C THR A 329 0.17 -12.16 25.73
N TYR A 330 0.87 -12.59 26.79
CA TYR A 330 0.29 -13.26 27.96
C TYR A 330 -0.16 -12.28 29.04
N ILE A 331 0.35 -11.04 29.06
CA ILE A 331 -0.02 -10.01 30.04
C ILE A 331 -1.54 -9.81 30.06
N GLN A 332 -2.15 -9.72 28.88
CA GLN A 332 -3.59 -9.54 28.76
C GLN A 332 -4.39 -10.68 29.40
N ARG A 333 -3.97 -11.94 29.19
CA ARG A 333 -4.64 -13.11 29.79
C ARG A 333 -4.59 -13.05 31.32
N VAL A 334 -3.52 -12.50 31.88
CA VAL A 334 -3.39 -12.33 33.34
C VAL A 334 -4.35 -11.25 33.83
N ILE A 335 -4.47 -10.12 33.14
CA ILE A 335 -5.40 -9.03 33.49
C ILE A 335 -6.85 -9.53 33.47
N GLU A 336 -7.23 -10.32 32.46
CA GLU A 336 -8.58 -10.88 32.30
C GLU A 336 -9.00 -11.83 33.43
N ASN A 337 -8.04 -12.43 34.14
CA ASN A 337 -8.32 -13.33 35.25
C ASN A 337 -8.76 -12.60 36.54
N TYR A 338 -8.57 -11.28 36.62
CA TYR A 338 -9.01 -10.48 37.78
C TYR A 338 -10.48 -10.07 37.62
N MET A 339 -11.32 -10.54 38.55
CA MET A 339 -12.76 -10.24 38.58
C MET A 339 -13.07 -8.89 39.22
N ASP A 340 -12.25 -8.45 40.16
CA ASP A 340 -12.42 -7.17 40.83
C ASP A 340 -11.89 -6.02 39.96
N ALA A 341 -12.67 -4.95 39.85
CA ALA A 341 -12.38 -3.82 38.97
C ALA A 341 -11.17 -3.01 39.46
N ASP A 342 -11.03 -2.83 40.78
CA ASP A 342 -9.93 -2.06 41.36
C ASP A 342 -8.59 -2.79 41.21
N ASP A 343 -8.57 -4.10 41.50
CA ASP A 343 -7.39 -4.94 41.27
C ASP A 343 -7.02 -5.01 39.78
N ARG A 344 -8.01 -5.15 38.88
CA ARG A 344 -7.79 -5.14 37.43
C ARG A 344 -7.17 -3.82 36.97
N ASN A 345 -7.67 -2.68 37.45
CA ASN A 345 -7.12 -1.37 37.10
C ASN A 345 -5.68 -1.17 37.57
N ILE A 346 -5.32 -1.71 38.75
CA ILE A 346 -3.93 -1.72 39.24
C ILE A 346 -3.04 -2.57 38.31
N MET A 347 -3.53 -3.71 37.84
CA MET A 347 -2.81 -4.55 36.87
C MET A 347 -2.67 -3.87 35.50
N VAL A 348 -3.68 -3.13 35.05
CA VAL A 348 -3.60 -2.32 33.81
C VAL A 348 -2.54 -1.24 33.92
N PHE A 349 -2.48 -0.50 35.03
CA PHE A 349 -1.44 0.49 35.30
C PHE A 349 -0.02 -0.13 35.25
N GLU A 350 0.13 -1.29 35.87
CA GLU A 350 1.40 -1.99 35.90
C GLU A 350 1.78 -2.55 34.52
N ALA A 351 0.81 -3.09 33.77
CA ALA A 351 1.01 -3.55 32.40
C ALA A 351 1.47 -2.43 31.47
N ASN A 352 0.87 -1.24 31.58
CA ASN A 352 1.31 -0.04 30.87
C ASN A 352 2.77 0.27 31.18
N THR A 353 3.13 0.27 32.47
CA THR A 353 4.49 0.55 32.92
C THR A 353 5.51 -0.44 32.34
N ILE A 354 5.20 -1.74 32.38
CA ILE A 354 6.06 -2.80 31.84
C ILE A 354 6.26 -2.67 30.32
N ILE A 355 5.17 -2.47 29.57
CA ILE A 355 5.22 -2.33 28.12
C ILE A 355 6.00 -1.06 27.74
N LEU A 356 5.67 0.08 28.34
CA LEU A 356 6.35 1.35 28.07
C LEU A 356 7.85 1.28 28.39
N LEU A 357 8.24 0.71 29.54
CA LEU A 357 9.65 0.53 29.89
C LEU A 357 10.42 -0.34 28.88
N ALA A 358 9.78 -1.40 28.35
CA ALA A 358 10.39 -2.28 27.38
C ALA A 358 10.61 -1.57 26.03
N PHE A 359 9.58 -0.88 25.52
CA PHE A 359 9.65 -0.14 24.25
C PHE A 359 10.56 1.09 24.34
N GLU A 360 10.52 1.84 25.44
CA GLU A 360 11.45 2.95 25.67
C GLU A 360 12.89 2.47 25.71
N ALA A 361 13.19 1.36 26.41
CA ALA A 361 14.52 0.76 26.40
C ALA A 361 14.97 0.36 24.99
N ALA A 362 14.07 -0.19 24.18
CA ALA A 362 14.36 -0.55 22.80
C ALA A 362 14.68 0.69 21.95
N PHE A 363 13.83 1.71 22.02
CA PHE A 363 14.00 2.94 21.24
C PHE A 363 15.21 3.77 21.68
N ASP A 364 15.51 3.85 22.98
CA ASP A 364 16.74 4.42 23.51
C ASP A 364 17.97 3.72 22.93
N PHE A 365 17.96 2.38 22.97
CA PHE A 365 19.05 1.59 22.44
C PHE A 365 19.25 1.84 20.94
N ARG A 366 18.15 1.95 20.17
CA ARG A 366 18.20 2.30 18.75
C ARG A 366 18.83 3.67 18.52
N ARG A 367 18.39 4.69 19.24
CA ARG A 367 18.91 6.06 19.09
C ARG A 367 20.41 6.14 19.38
N MET A 368 20.88 5.44 20.40
CA MET A 368 22.28 5.52 20.85
C MET A 368 23.23 4.63 20.03
N ASN A 369 22.76 3.50 19.50
CA ASN A 369 23.65 2.46 18.95
C ASN A 369 23.40 2.15 17.47
N LYS A 370 22.52 2.87 16.75
CA LYS A 370 22.29 2.63 15.31
C LYS A 370 23.57 2.76 14.48
N GLU A 371 24.36 3.79 14.76
CA GLU A 371 25.64 4.03 14.08
C GLU A 371 26.61 2.89 14.35
N LEU A 372 26.86 2.59 15.64
CA LEU A 372 27.16 1.27 16.24
C LEU A 372 27.26 0.09 15.25
N TYR A 373 26.10 -0.34 14.79
CA TYR A 373 25.95 -1.59 14.06
C TYR A 373 25.89 -1.37 12.53
N ALA A 374 26.04 -0.12 12.07
CA ALA A 374 25.96 0.29 10.67
C ALA A 374 24.65 -0.17 10.00
N ILE A 375 23.53 -0.03 10.72
CA ILE A 375 22.20 -0.45 10.25
C ILE A 375 21.54 0.70 9.47
N THR A 376 21.11 0.39 8.25
CA THR A 376 20.33 1.31 7.40
C THR A 376 18.87 1.35 7.82
N SER A 377 18.24 2.53 7.73
CA SER A 377 16.93 2.83 8.34
C SER A 377 15.74 2.01 7.83
N ASN A 378 15.87 1.30 6.70
CA ASN A 378 14.75 0.66 5.99
C ASN A 378 14.57 -0.84 6.34
N GLU A 379 15.25 -1.35 7.35
CA GLU A 379 15.37 -2.79 7.59
C GLU A 379 14.84 -3.23 8.97
N SER A 380 13.67 -2.72 9.37
CA SER A 380 13.02 -3.05 10.65
C SER A 380 12.18 -4.34 10.63
N LYS A 381 12.01 -4.99 9.47
CA LYS A 381 11.09 -6.13 9.27
C LYS A 381 11.37 -7.30 10.23
N ASP A 382 12.63 -7.56 10.54
CA ASP A 382 13.06 -8.68 11.39
C ASP A 382 13.19 -8.31 12.88
N SER A 383 12.81 -7.08 13.27
CA SER A 383 12.86 -6.66 14.67
C SER A 383 11.79 -7.38 15.49
N TRP A 384 12.13 -7.71 16.74
CA TRP A 384 11.17 -8.32 17.65
C TRP A 384 10.02 -7.39 18.01
N THR A 385 10.19 -6.05 17.92
CA THR A 385 9.09 -5.08 18.09
C THR A 385 8.17 -5.02 16.87
N PHE A 386 8.58 -5.60 15.74
CA PHE A 386 7.82 -5.64 14.49
C PHE A 386 6.83 -6.82 14.43
N GLN A 387 6.84 -7.72 15.43
CA GLN A 387 5.88 -8.81 15.54
C GLN A 387 4.43 -8.29 15.51
N PRO A 388 3.53 -8.86 14.68
CA PRO A 388 2.15 -8.38 14.55
C PRO A 388 1.35 -8.55 15.84
N GLU A 389 1.66 -9.57 16.65
CA GLU A 389 1.00 -9.83 17.92
C GLU A 389 1.21 -8.68 18.92
N LEU A 390 2.38 -8.03 18.89
CA LEU A 390 2.66 -6.89 19.77
C LEU A 390 1.82 -5.67 19.44
N LEU A 391 1.51 -5.45 18.16
CA LEU A 391 0.63 -4.35 17.74
C LEU A 391 -0.77 -4.52 18.33
N LYS A 392 -1.27 -5.77 18.31
CA LYS A 392 -2.53 -6.12 18.96
C LYS A 392 -2.48 -5.89 20.47
N VAL A 393 -1.40 -6.31 21.14
CA VAL A 393 -1.23 -6.11 22.58
C VAL A 393 -1.26 -4.63 22.95
N ILE A 394 -0.52 -3.78 22.23
CA ILE A 394 -0.48 -2.34 22.50
C ILE A 394 -1.86 -1.71 22.30
N HIS A 395 -2.56 -2.05 21.21
CA HIS A 395 -3.90 -1.54 20.98
C HIS A 395 -4.91 -2.01 22.04
N GLN A 396 -4.87 -3.29 22.43
CA GLN A 396 -5.74 -3.80 23.48
C GLN A 396 -5.44 -3.13 24.83
N GLN A 397 -4.16 -2.92 25.16
CA GLN A 397 -3.75 -2.23 26.36
C GLN A 397 -4.21 -0.75 26.37
N PHE A 398 -4.20 -0.08 25.21
CA PHE A 398 -4.74 1.26 25.07
C PHE A 398 -6.24 1.32 25.39
N GLU A 399 -7.02 0.37 24.86
CA GLU A 399 -8.46 0.25 25.12
C GLU A 399 -8.76 -0.05 26.60
N GLU A 400 -8.01 -0.98 27.20
CA GLU A 400 -8.10 -1.29 28.64
C GLU A 400 -7.77 -0.07 29.51
N THR A 401 -6.82 0.76 29.08
CA THR A 401 -6.44 1.99 29.78
C THR A 401 -7.55 3.05 29.72
N ASP A 402 -8.24 3.21 28.59
CA ASP A 402 -9.41 4.09 28.48
C ASP A 402 -10.51 3.65 29.46
N VAL A 403 -10.80 2.34 29.53
CA VAL A 403 -11.77 1.78 30.49
C VAL A 403 -11.34 2.04 31.93
N ALA A 404 -10.07 1.80 32.26
CA ALA A 404 -9.54 2.03 33.59
C ALA A 404 -9.67 3.51 34.02
N ILE A 405 -9.29 4.45 33.14
CA ILE A 405 -9.43 5.89 33.40
C ILE A 405 -10.89 6.26 33.66
N ARG A 406 -11.83 5.80 32.83
CA ARG A 406 -13.26 6.06 33.01
C ARG A 406 -13.77 5.52 34.34
N SER A 407 -13.39 4.30 34.71
CA SER A 407 -13.80 3.70 35.98
C SER A 407 -13.29 4.51 37.20
N PHE A 408 -12.04 4.98 37.17
CA PHE A 408 -11.48 5.83 38.21
C PHE A 408 -12.17 7.20 38.28
N THR A 409 -12.52 7.81 37.14
CA THR A 409 -13.25 9.10 37.12
C THR A 409 -14.66 8.98 37.70
N VAL A 410 -15.37 7.86 37.45
CA VAL A 410 -16.70 7.60 38.03
C VAL A 410 -16.61 7.41 39.55
N GLN A 411 -15.61 6.65 40.03
CA GLN A 411 -15.39 6.45 41.47
C GLN A 411 -15.05 7.75 42.20
N GLN A 412 -14.28 8.65 41.57
CA GLN A 412 -13.96 9.96 42.11
C GLN A 412 -15.23 10.82 42.30
N SER A 413 -16.12 10.85 41.30
CA SER A 413 -17.39 11.59 41.38
C SER A 413 -18.34 11.05 42.46
N SER A 414 -18.25 9.76 42.79
CA SER A 414 -19.07 9.13 43.84
C SER A 414 -18.54 9.40 45.25
N GLN A 415 -17.21 9.61 45.42
CA GLN A 415 -16.59 9.89 46.72
C GLN A 415 -16.81 11.35 47.16
N THR A 416 -16.85 12.31 46.23
CA THR A 416 -17.07 13.73 46.53
C THR A 416 -18.45 14.05 47.12
N VAL A 417 -19.47 13.19 46.91
CA VAL A 417 -20.83 13.38 47.44
C VAL A 417 -20.94 12.91 48.90
N ASN A 418 -20.16 11.90 49.31
CA ASN A 418 -20.20 11.34 50.66
C ASN A 418 -19.33 12.13 51.67
N ASP A 419 -18.26 12.78 51.21
CA ASP A 419 -17.39 13.60 52.08
C ASP A 419 -18.00 14.95 52.47
N SER A 420 -19.02 15.44 51.74
CA SER A 420 -19.80 16.64 52.12
C SER A 420 -20.69 16.45 53.35
N LEU A 421 -20.77 15.25 53.93
CA LEU A 421 -21.62 14.94 55.09
C LEU A 421 -20.87 14.58 56.38
N GLN A 422 -19.53 14.64 56.42
CA GLN A 422 -18.75 14.18 57.59
C GLN A 422 -17.70 15.17 58.13
N TYR A 423 -17.88 16.48 57.93
CA TYR A 423 -17.04 17.48 58.61
C TYR A 423 -17.68 18.04 59.89
N THR A 424 -17.71 17.22 60.94
CA THR A 424 -17.70 17.70 62.34
C THR A 424 -16.89 16.75 63.23
N GLY A 425 -15.59 16.98 63.36
CA GLY A 425 -14.80 16.44 64.49
C GLY A 425 -13.34 16.09 64.17
N GLN A 426 -12.40 16.86 64.75
CA GLN A 426 -11.10 16.48 65.34
C GLN A 426 -10.37 15.25 64.75
N GLY A 427 -9.13 15.27 64.27
CA GLY A 427 -7.99 16.18 64.35
C GLY A 427 -6.71 15.35 64.08
N VAL A 428 -5.63 16.04 63.67
CA VAL A 428 -4.22 15.60 63.73
C VAL A 428 -3.74 14.58 62.67
N ASN A 429 -3.01 15.14 61.69
CA ASN A 429 -1.87 14.58 60.94
C ASN A 429 -2.06 13.30 60.11
N ASP A 430 -2.43 13.44 58.83
CA ASP A 430 -2.05 12.47 57.79
C ASP A 430 -1.82 13.19 56.44
N TYR A 431 -0.82 14.07 56.39
CA TYR A 431 -0.48 14.88 55.20
C TYR A 431 0.09 14.08 54.00
N ASN A 432 0.15 12.75 54.07
CA ASN A 432 0.77 11.90 53.02
C ASN A 432 -0.19 10.92 52.29
N LYS A 433 -1.50 10.91 52.58
CA LYS A 433 -2.46 10.02 51.87
C LYS A 433 -3.23 10.67 50.71
N VAL A 434 -3.26 12.00 50.63
CA VAL A 434 -3.99 12.74 49.59
C VAL A 434 -3.26 12.73 48.24
N GLN A 435 -2.01 12.26 48.18
CA GLN A 435 -1.21 12.17 46.96
C GLN A 435 -1.55 10.99 46.02
N THR A 436 -2.60 10.19 46.26
CA THR A 436 -2.60 8.79 45.79
C THR A 436 -3.56 8.41 44.66
N LYS A 437 -4.65 9.15 44.38
CA LYS A 437 -5.60 8.79 43.30
C LYS A 437 -5.53 9.73 42.10
N ASP A 438 -5.51 11.03 42.32
CA ASP A 438 -5.46 12.04 41.24
C ASP A 438 -4.13 11.97 40.48
N THR A 439 -3.02 11.74 41.19
CA THR A 439 -1.71 11.53 40.56
C THR A 439 -1.69 10.28 39.70
N ARG A 440 -2.37 9.19 40.12
CA ARG A 440 -2.45 7.95 39.36
C ARG A 440 -3.26 8.12 38.08
N ILE A 441 -4.39 8.81 38.15
CA ILE A 441 -5.21 9.11 36.97
C ILE A 441 -4.40 9.94 35.98
N GLU A 442 -3.73 11.01 36.43
CA GLU A 442 -2.89 11.82 35.54
C GLU A 442 -1.72 11.01 34.94
N THR A 443 -1.08 10.13 35.71
CA THR A 443 -0.06 9.22 35.15
C THR A 443 -0.64 8.21 34.16
N LEU A 444 -1.85 7.70 34.37
CA LEU A 444 -2.53 6.81 33.41
C LEU A 444 -2.84 7.54 32.11
N LYS A 445 -3.27 8.80 32.18
CA LYS A 445 -3.48 9.64 30.98
C LYS A 445 -2.17 9.80 30.21
N ASP A 446 -1.07 10.07 30.88
CA ASP A 446 0.25 10.21 30.24
C ASP A 446 0.75 8.89 29.67
N GLN A 447 0.53 7.77 30.37
CA GLN A 447 0.82 6.43 29.86
C GLN A 447 -0.01 6.11 28.62
N MET A 448 -1.28 6.48 28.58
CA MET A 448 -2.16 6.28 27.43
C MET A 448 -1.68 7.06 26.20
N VAL A 449 -1.19 8.29 26.39
CA VAL A 449 -0.56 9.09 25.32
C VAL A 449 0.70 8.39 24.79
N ASN A 450 1.57 7.90 25.68
CA ASN A 450 2.79 7.20 25.27
C ASN A 450 2.48 5.87 24.56
N LEU A 451 1.45 5.15 24.97
CA LEU A 451 0.97 3.94 24.27
C LEU A 451 0.44 4.28 22.88
N ALA A 452 -0.31 5.38 22.74
CA ALA A 452 -0.76 5.86 21.44
C ALA A 452 0.43 6.21 20.54
N ASP A 453 1.44 6.92 21.05
CA ASP A 453 2.66 7.25 20.29
C ASP A 453 3.36 5.99 19.77
N ILE A 454 3.59 4.99 20.64
CA ILE A 454 4.19 3.72 20.23
C ILE A 454 3.31 3.01 19.19
N LEU A 455 1.99 3.02 19.34
CA LEU A 455 1.06 2.39 18.40
C LEU A 455 1.10 3.06 17.02
N LEU A 456 1.09 4.39 16.96
CA LEU A 456 1.16 5.17 15.72
C LEU A 456 2.54 4.98 15.05
N GLY A 457 3.63 5.01 15.80
CA GLY A 457 4.97 4.70 15.29
C GLY A 457 5.08 3.27 14.75
N ALA A 458 4.58 2.31 15.50
CA ALA A 458 4.58 0.90 15.10
C ALA A 458 3.72 0.64 13.85
N THR A 459 2.59 1.33 13.69
CA THR A 459 1.75 1.22 12.49
C THR A 459 2.38 1.90 11.28
N THR A 460 2.95 3.09 11.42
CA THR A 460 3.64 3.80 10.31
C THR A 460 4.82 3.00 9.76
N GLU A 461 5.67 2.45 10.63
CA GLU A 461 6.78 1.58 10.20
C GLU A 461 6.29 0.39 9.36
N ARG A 462 5.11 -0.17 9.70
CA ARG A 462 4.51 -1.31 8.98
C ARG A 462 3.81 -0.91 7.68
N LEU A 463 3.28 0.30 7.57
CA LEU A 463 2.65 0.80 6.34
C LEU A 463 3.68 1.02 5.21
N ILE A 464 4.90 1.41 5.57
CA ILE A 464 6.02 1.64 4.63
C ILE A 464 6.57 0.31 4.08
N CYS A 465 6.36 -0.81 4.76
CA CYS A 465 6.87 -2.13 4.36
C CYS A 465 6.29 -2.58 3.00
N ASP A 466 7.11 -3.23 2.16
CA ASP A 466 6.69 -3.78 0.85
C ASP A 466 5.68 -4.94 0.95
N ASP A 467 5.67 -5.67 2.07
CA ASP A 467 4.82 -6.84 2.23
C ASP A 467 3.34 -6.44 2.32
N VAL A 468 2.55 -6.92 1.35
CA VAL A 468 1.12 -6.64 1.22
C VAL A 468 0.34 -7.09 2.46
N ARG A 469 0.70 -8.22 3.07
CA ARG A 469 -0.01 -8.75 4.24
C ARG A 469 0.24 -7.91 5.49
N THR A 470 1.49 -7.52 5.72
CA THR A 470 1.85 -6.63 6.84
C THR A 470 1.21 -5.26 6.67
N ARG A 471 1.21 -4.71 5.45
CA ARG A 471 0.58 -3.42 5.16
C ARG A 471 -0.93 -3.45 5.36
N SER A 472 -1.62 -4.49 4.88
CA SER A 472 -3.07 -4.60 5.06
C SER A 472 -3.47 -4.79 6.52
N TYR A 473 -2.67 -5.53 7.31
CA TYR A 473 -2.88 -5.65 8.74
C TYR A 473 -2.70 -4.30 9.46
N ALA A 474 -1.67 -3.53 9.11
CA ALA A 474 -1.45 -2.19 9.66
C ALA A 474 -2.54 -1.18 9.24
N GLN A 475 -3.10 -1.32 8.04
CA GLN A 475 -4.18 -0.47 7.54
C GLN A 475 -5.42 -0.53 8.45
N ASN A 476 -5.77 -1.71 8.98
CA ASN A 476 -6.90 -1.85 9.90
C ASN A 476 -6.75 -0.96 11.15
N TYR A 477 -5.52 -0.80 11.64
CA TYR A 477 -5.23 0.09 12.77
C TYR A 477 -5.14 1.55 12.34
N ARG A 478 -4.65 1.83 11.12
CA ARG A 478 -4.64 3.18 10.55
C ARG A 478 -6.04 3.78 10.48
N ASP A 479 -7.03 2.98 10.10
CA ASP A 479 -8.44 3.38 10.03
C ASP A 479 -9.02 3.71 11.42
N GLN A 480 -8.42 3.17 12.49
CA GLN A 480 -8.83 3.43 13.87
C GLN A 480 -8.15 4.65 14.51
N TRP A 481 -7.17 5.29 13.85
CA TRP A 481 -6.44 6.42 14.42
C TRP A 481 -7.35 7.59 14.81
N SER A 482 -8.37 7.89 13.99
CA SER A 482 -9.35 8.93 14.32
C SER A 482 -10.05 8.65 15.66
N ASN A 483 -10.44 7.40 15.91
CA ASN A 483 -11.05 7.01 17.19
C ASN A 483 -10.04 7.09 18.35
N ILE A 484 -8.81 6.60 18.16
CA ILE A 484 -7.74 6.62 19.17
C ILE A 484 -7.45 8.06 19.61
N LEU A 485 -7.28 8.98 18.66
CA LEU A 485 -6.97 10.38 18.98
C LEU A 485 -8.18 11.11 19.58
N LYS A 486 -9.40 10.84 19.13
CA LYS A 486 -10.63 11.39 19.76
C LYS A 486 -10.79 10.95 21.22
N LYS A 487 -10.42 9.71 21.55
CA LYS A 487 -10.40 9.24 22.95
C LYS A 487 -9.42 10.04 23.81
N LEU A 488 -8.22 10.38 23.30
CA LEU A 488 -7.27 11.24 24.02
C LEU A 488 -7.84 12.65 24.27
N VAL A 489 -8.55 13.22 23.30
CA VAL A 489 -9.24 14.51 23.49
C VAL A 489 -10.32 14.40 24.57
N SER A 490 -11.13 13.32 24.56
CA SER A 490 -12.18 13.11 25.57
C SER A 490 -11.66 12.99 27.00
N ILE A 491 -10.39 12.60 27.17
CA ILE A 491 -9.71 12.42 28.46
C ILE A 491 -9.04 13.73 28.96
N GLY A 492 -9.07 14.79 28.15
CA GLY A 492 -8.48 16.10 28.47
C GLY A 492 -7.00 16.21 28.10
N ARG A 493 -6.54 15.47 27.09
CA ARG A 493 -5.17 15.56 26.53
C ARG A 493 -5.20 16.01 25.05
N SER A 494 -5.93 17.10 24.77
CA SER A 494 -6.05 17.69 23.42
C SER A 494 -4.70 18.05 22.80
N ASP A 495 -3.84 18.74 23.54
CA ASP A 495 -2.56 19.24 23.03
C ASP A 495 -1.64 18.10 22.57
N ARG A 496 -1.67 16.98 23.29
CA ARG A 496 -0.92 15.77 22.94
C ARG A 496 -1.53 15.05 21.75
N ALA A 497 -2.86 15.01 21.64
CA ALA A 497 -3.52 14.44 20.47
C ALA A 497 -3.20 15.24 19.19
N PHE A 498 -3.17 16.58 19.27
CA PHE A 498 -2.72 17.45 18.18
C PHE A 498 -1.26 17.18 17.83
N ALA A 499 -0.35 17.18 18.81
CA ALA A 499 1.07 16.91 18.57
C ALA A 499 1.32 15.54 17.92
N LEU A 500 0.57 14.50 18.29
CA LEU A 500 0.66 13.17 17.65
C LEU A 500 0.15 13.19 16.20
N SER A 501 -0.96 13.87 15.93
CA SER A 501 -1.46 13.99 14.55
C SER A 501 -0.46 14.76 13.66
N GLU A 502 0.22 15.76 14.21
CA GLU A 502 1.29 16.50 13.53
C GLU A 502 2.53 15.64 13.27
N SER A 503 3.02 14.90 14.28
CA SER A 503 4.24 14.10 14.15
C SER A 503 4.11 12.97 13.13
N TYR A 504 2.91 12.43 12.97
CA TYR A 504 2.63 11.35 12.03
C TYR A 504 1.97 11.81 10.71
N GLU A 505 1.92 13.12 10.46
CA GLU A 505 1.34 13.74 9.27
C GLU A 505 -0.11 13.28 8.96
N ASP A 506 -0.93 13.01 9.99
CA ASP A 506 -2.33 12.62 9.83
C ASP A 506 -3.26 13.83 9.79
N TYR A 507 -3.17 14.59 8.69
CA TYR A 507 -3.94 15.82 8.53
C TYR A 507 -5.46 15.59 8.49
N LYS A 508 -5.94 14.42 8.06
CA LYS A 508 -7.39 14.13 8.04
C LYS A 508 -7.95 14.09 9.46
N THR A 509 -7.30 13.34 10.35
CA THR A 509 -7.71 13.30 11.76
C THR A 509 -7.49 14.65 12.44
N LEU A 510 -6.41 15.37 12.13
CA LEU A 510 -6.17 16.71 12.68
C LEU A 510 -7.34 17.67 12.37
N VAL A 511 -7.83 17.69 11.13
CA VAL A 511 -9.01 18.48 10.75
C VAL A 511 -10.25 18.07 11.55
N ASP A 512 -10.51 16.76 11.68
CA ASP A 512 -11.64 16.27 12.47
C ASP A 512 -11.57 16.74 13.92
N LEU A 513 -10.38 16.69 14.54
CA LEU A 513 -10.19 17.13 15.93
C LEU A 513 -10.39 18.63 16.11
N ILE A 514 -9.90 19.46 15.19
CA ILE A 514 -10.08 20.93 15.23
C ILE A 514 -11.57 21.28 15.11
N MET A 515 -12.28 20.62 14.21
CA MET A 515 -13.71 20.89 14.00
C MET A 515 -14.57 20.43 15.19
N GLU A 516 -14.17 19.37 15.88
CA GLU A 516 -14.86 18.87 17.06
C GLU A 516 -14.51 19.63 18.35
N SER A 517 -13.35 20.28 18.45
CA SER A 517 -12.92 21.01 19.66
C SER A 517 -13.72 22.28 19.93
N GLY A 518 -14.38 22.87 18.93
CA GLY A 518 -15.30 24.02 19.08
C GLY A 518 -14.63 25.37 19.35
N ASP A 519 -13.47 25.39 20.03
CA ASP A 519 -12.74 26.60 20.41
C ASP A 519 -11.63 26.95 19.39
N ASN A 520 -11.46 28.26 19.12
CA ASN A 520 -10.38 28.83 18.30
C ASN A 520 -10.14 28.13 16.94
N ILE A 521 -11.21 27.62 16.32
CA ILE A 521 -11.16 26.86 15.06
C ILE A 521 -10.42 27.65 13.97
N ASN A 522 -10.78 28.94 13.79
CA ASN A 522 -10.18 29.78 12.76
C ASN A 522 -8.68 30.06 13.01
N ASP A 523 -8.26 30.18 14.27
CA ASP A 523 -6.86 30.41 14.62
C ASP A 523 -6.03 29.14 14.33
N HIS A 524 -6.54 27.97 14.73
CA HIS A 524 -5.91 26.69 14.42
C HIS A 524 -5.81 26.44 12.92
N ILE A 525 -6.89 26.69 12.18
CA ILE A 525 -6.92 26.57 10.73
C ILE A 525 -5.85 27.49 10.10
N THR A 526 -5.74 28.74 10.55
CA THR A 526 -4.75 29.69 10.02
C THR A 526 -3.33 29.20 10.28
N ILE A 527 -3.01 28.82 11.53
CA ILE A 527 -1.67 28.32 11.91
C ILE A 527 -1.28 27.07 11.10
N TYR A 528 -2.20 26.11 10.93
CA TYR A 528 -1.90 24.88 10.21
C TYR A 528 -1.87 25.04 8.70
N MET A 529 -2.67 25.96 8.13
CA MET A 529 -2.55 26.31 6.72
C MET A 529 -1.20 26.97 6.43
N GLU A 530 -0.70 27.87 7.29
CA GLU A 530 0.64 28.46 7.13
C GLU A 530 1.77 27.43 7.29
N LYS A 531 1.65 26.53 8.26
CA LYS A 531 2.70 25.55 8.59
C LYS A 531 2.79 24.39 7.59
N TYR A 532 1.65 23.86 7.14
CA TYR A 532 1.57 22.63 6.34
C TYR A 532 1.05 22.83 4.90
N GLN A 533 0.59 24.04 4.57
CA GLN A 533 0.20 24.46 3.21
C GLN A 533 -0.81 23.49 2.56
N GLU A 534 -0.60 23.13 1.29
CA GLU A 534 -1.48 22.29 0.47
C GLU A 534 -1.84 20.95 1.12
N LYS A 535 -0.89 20.32 1.82
CA LYS A 535 -1.10 19.00 2.45
C LYS A 535 -2.25 19.02 3.47
N PHE A 536 -2.33 20.09 4.25
CA PHE A 536 -3.40 20.28 5.22
C PHE A 536 -4.65 20.86 4.56
N ALA A 537 -4.49 21.87 3.70
CA ALA A 537 -5.59 22.54 3.02
C ALA A 537 -6.48 21.56 2.24
N PHE A 538 -5.90 20.62 1.51
CA PHE A 538 -6.67 19.66 0.72
C PHE A 538 -7.50 18.72 1.60
N LYS A 539 -6.98 18.32 2.77
CA LYS A 539 -7.73 17.51 3.74
C LYS A 539 -8.85 18.30 4.40
N LEU A 540 -8.63 19.59 4.66
CA LEU A 540 -9.67 20.48 5.13
C LEU A 540 -10.79 20.64 4.08
N TYR A 541 -10.44 20.80 2.80
CA TYR A 541 -11.42 20.93 1.72
C TYR A 541 -12.23 19.65 1.51
N GLU A 542 -11.58 18.48 1.58
CA GLU A 542 -12.26 17.18 1.58
C GLU A 542 -13.30 17.09 2.69
N TRP A 543 -12.96 17.54 3.90
CA TRP A 543 -13.90 17.54 5.03
C TRP A 543 -15.15 18.42 4.76
N TYR A 544 -14.98 19.63 4.24
CA TYR A 544 -16.12 20.50 3.91
C TYR A 544 -17.03 19.89 2.84
N ILE A 545 -16.45 19.19 1.86
CA ILE A 545 -17.21 18.48 0.82
C ILE A 545 -17.96 17.29 1.40
N GLU A 546 -17.31 16.47 2.23
CA GLU A 546 -17.92 15.31 2.90
C GLU A 546 -19.12 15.73 3.80
N LYS A 547 -19.10 16.96 4.35
CA LYS A 547 -20.18 17.52 5.17
C LYS A 547 -21.22 18.34 4.39
N GLU A 548 -21.12 18.41 3.06
CA GLU A 548 -21.98 19.22 2.18
C GLU A 548 -21.98 20.73 2.52
N ARG A 549 -20.93 21.23 3.17
CA ARG A 549 -20.78 22.64 3.61
C ARG A 549 -20.03 23.48 2.59
N TYR A 550 -20.53 23.52 1.36
CA TYR A 550 -19.88 24.19 0.24
C TYR A 550 -19.81 25.72 0.38
N ALA A 551 -20.84 26.33 0.97
CA ALA A 551 -20.87 27.77 1.19
C ALA A 551 -19.76 28.20 2.16
N ASP A 552 -19.57 27.44 3.24
CA ASP A 552 -18.54 27.73 4.24
C ASP A 552 -17.13 27.55 3.69
N LEU A 553 -16.92 26.57 2.79
CA LEU A 553 -15.66 26.40 2.09
C LEU A 553 -15.29 27.65 1.27
N LEU A 554 -16.25 28.15 0.48
CA LEU A 554 -16.05 29.35 -0.34
C LEU A 554 -15.85 30.60 0.54
N LEU A 555 -16.65 30.77 1.60
CA LEU A 555 -16.56 31.91 2.52
C LEU A 555 -15.26 31.92 3.34
N LEU A 556 -14.79 30.75 3.78
CA LEU A 556 -13.53 30.62 4.52
C LEU A 556 -12.39 31.23 3.71
N ILE A 557 -12.31 30.87 2.43
CA ILE A 557 -11.17 31.21 1.56
C ILE A 557 -11.23 32.66 1.06
N GLN A 558 -12.42 33.28 1.02
CA GLN A 558 -12.56 34.72 0.78
C GLN A 558 -11.88 35.58 1.85
N SER A 559 -11.68 35.05 3.07
CA SER A 559 -11.05 35.77 4.18
C SER A 559 -9.54 35.55 4.29
N HIS A 560 -8.96 34.66 3.49
CA HIS A 560 -7.56 34.24 3.58
C HIS A 560 -6.72 34.74 2.38
N THR A 561 -5.39 34.62 2.51
CA THR A 561 -4.34 35.06 1.57
C THR A 561 -4.51 34.52 0.16
N SER A 562 -3.96 35.23 -0.83
CA SER A 562 -3.99 34.86 -2.27
C SER A 562 -3.43 33.46 -2.58
N GLU A 563 -2.56 32.92 -1.74
CA GLU A 563 -2.01 31.57 -1.91
C GLU A 563 -3.08 30.48 -1.64
N HIS A 564 -3.96 30.70 -0.64
CA HIS A 564 -5.01 29.74 -0.28
C HIS A 564 -6.08 29.63 -1.39
N GLN A 565 -6.27 30.75 -2.08
CA GLN A 565 -7.14 30.91 -3.22
C GLN A 565 -6.68 30.06 -4.43
N GLU A 566 -5.37 30.00 -4.69
CA GLU A 566 -4.78 29.15 -5.72
C GLU A 566 -4.84 27.66 -5.34
N TRP A 567 -4.58 27.31 -4.08
CA TRP A 567 -4.67 25.92 -3.61
C TRP A 567 -6.07 25.34 -3.81
N LEU A 568 -7.13 26.11 -3.51
CA LEU A 568 -8.50 25.67 -3.76
C LEU A 568 -8.76 25.45 -5.26
N ARG A 569 -8.26 26.34 -6.12
CA ARG A 569 -8.41 26.17 -7.58
C ARG A 569 -7.75 24.88 -8.05
N THR A 570 -6.53 24.60 -7.61
CA THR A 570 -5.82 23.35 -7.91
C THR A 570 -6.62 22.13 -7.45
N PHE A 571 -7.08 22.14 -6.20
CA PHE A 571 -7.88 21.06 -5.62
C PHE A 571 -9.19 20.80 -6.37
N LEU A 572 -9.96 21.86 -6.69
CA LEU A 572 -11.24 21.74 -7.40
C LEU A 572 -11.06 21.23 -8.83
N ASN A 573 -9.97 21.64 -9.50
CA ASN A 573 -9.61 21.15 -10.83
C ASN A 573 -9.20 19.68 -10.80
N GLU A 574 -8.34 19.27 -9.87
CA GLU A 574 -7.89 17.86 -9.73
C GLU A 574 -9.06 16.90 -9.44
N ARG A 575 -10.02 17.31 -8.61
CA ARG A 575 -11.19 16.50 -8.26
C ARG A 575 -12.32 16.57 -9.28
N ASN A 576 -12.17 17.31 -10.39
CA ASN A 576 -13.20 17.52 -11.42
C ASN A 576 -14.54 18.05 -10.85
N LEU A 577 -14.50 18.88 -9.81
CA LEU A 577 -15.68 19.44 -9.14
C LEU A 577 -16.18 20.70 -9.87
N GLY A 578 -16.45 20.54 -11.17
CA GLY A 578 -16.86 21.63 -12.05
C GLY A 578 -18.09 22.39 -11.54
N GLY A 579 -19.01 21.73 -10.84
CA GLY A 579 -20.26 22.31 -10.33
C GLY A 579 -20.10 23.48 -9.35
N ILE A 580 -18.98 23.53 -8.63
CA ILE A 580 -18.67 24.59 -7.64
C ILE A 580 -17.47 25.42 -8.11
N SER A 581 -16.54 24.80 -8.85
CA SER A 581 -15.31 25.47 -9.30
C SER A 581 -15.56 26.75 -10.08
N TRP A 582 -16.60 26.82 -10.93
CA TRP A 582 -16.89 28.03 -11.71
C TRP A 582 -17.21 29.25 -10.84
N MET A 583 -17.78 29.05 -9.64
CA MET A 583 -18.07 30.14 -8.70
C MET A 583 -16.78 30.72 -8.13
N HIS A 584 -15.83 29.84 -7.80
CA HIS A 584 -14.50 30.24 -7.34
C HIS A 584 -13.72 30.97 -8.43
N ASP A 585 -13.77 30.48 -9.67
CA ASP A 585 -13.09 31.11 -10.80
C ASP A 585 -13.63 32.54 -11.08
N ILE A 586 -14.94 32.77 -10.93
CA ILE A 586 -15.54 34.12 -11.05
C ILE A 586 -15.02 35.05 -9.94
N TYR A 587 -14.89 34.54 -8.71
CA TYR A 587 -14.35 35.31 -7.60
C TYR A 587 -12.87 35.66 -7.80
N MET A 588 -12.10 34.79 -8.45
CA MET A 588 -10.70 35.03 -8.84
C MET A 588 -10.54 35.86 -10.12
N GLU A 589 -11.62 36.41 -10.67
CA GLU A 589 -11.62 37.15 -11.95
C GLU A 589 -11.14 36.31 -13.16
N ASN A 590 -11.09 34.98 -13.01
CA ASN A 590 -10.73 34.04 -14.07
C ASN A 590 -11.96 33.67 -14.89
N TYR A 591 -12.56 34.66 -15.54
CA TYR A 591 -13.86 34.50 -16.23
C TYR A 591 -13.81 33.54 -17.43
N ASN A 592 -12.66 33.44 -18.10
CA ASN A 592 -12.42 32.52 -19.21
C ASN A 592 -12.55 31.04 -18.78
N ASP A 593 -11.86 30.65 -17.71
CA ASP A 593 -11.93 29.29 -17.15
C ASP A 593 -13.34 28.96 -16.63
N ALA A 594 -13.98 29.92 -15.95
CA ALA A 594 -15.35 29.80 -15.49
C ALA A 594 -16.31 29.51 -16.65
N SER A 595 -16.16 30.24 -17.77
CA SER A 595 -16.99 30.06 -18.96
C SER A 595 -16.86 28.65 -19.54
N ILE A 596 -15.64 28.12 -19.63
CA ILE A 596 -15.38 26.77 -20.14
C ILE A 596 -16.04 25.71 -19.25
N LYS A 597 -15.88 25.83 -17.92
CA LYS A 597 -16.47 24.88 -16.97
C LYS A 597 -17.99 24.92 -16.99
N LEU A 598 -18.61 26.11 -17.05
CA LEU A 598 -20.06 26.27 -17.18
C LEU A 598 -20.60 25.67 -18.48
N ARG A 599 -19.85 25.79 -19.59
CA ARG A 599 -20.21 25.14 -20.87
C ARG A 599 -20.20 23.61 -20.75
N LEU A 600 -19.18 23.04 -20.10
CA LEU A 600 -19.10 21.60 -19.86
C LEU A 600 -20.24 21.09 -18.95
N LEU A 601 -20.63 21.88 -17.93
CA LEU A 601 -21.79 21.57 -17.10
C LEU A 601 -23.10 21.64 -17.89
N ALA A 602 -23.28 22.67 -18.71
CA ALA A 602 -24.45 22.81 -19.57
C ALA A 602 -24.62 21.63 -20.54
N GLN A 603 -23.52 21.06 -21.05
CA GLN A 603 -23.57 19.89 -21.92
C GLN A 603 -24.06 18.61 -21.21
N LYS A 604 -23.81 18.49 -19.90
CA LYS A 604 -24.21 17.33 -19.08
C LYS A 604 -25.61 17.48 -18.47
N GLU A 605 -26.12 18.71 -18.40
CA GLU A 605 -27.41 19.00 -17.76
C GLU A 605 -28.59 18.63 -18.67
N MET A 606 -29.52 17.86 -18.10
CA MET A 606 -30.72 17.38 -18.79
C MET A 606 -31.90 18.33 -18.67
N ARG A 607 -31.94 19.19 -17.64
CA ARG A 607 -33.04 20.14 -17.47
C ARG A 607 -32.81 21.40 -18.30
N VAL A 608 -33.78 21.73 -19.16
CA VAL A 608 -33.69 22.87 -20.10
C VAL A 608 -33.42 24.18 -19.35
N ASN A 609 -34.16 24.45 -18.26
CA ASN A 609 -33.99 25.67 -17.45
C ASN A 609 -32.58 25.80 -16.85
N LYS A 610 -32.05 24.72 -16.25
CA LYS A 610 -30.71 24.72 -15.67
C LYS A 610 -29.63 24.88 -16.74
N ARG A 611 -29.80 24.19 -17.87
CA ARG A 611 -28.90 24.33 -19.01
C ARG A 611 -28.91 25.77 -19.55
N LYS A 612 -30.08 26.41 -19.65
CA LYS A 612 -30.22 27.82 -20.02
C LYS A 612 -29.47 28.72 -19.06
N THR A 613 -29.60 28.50 -17.75
CA THR A 613 -28.86 29.28 -16.75
C THR A 613 -27.34 29.11 -16.90
N PHE A 614 -26.84 27.88 -17.07
CA PHE A 614 -25.40 27.66 -17.25
C PHE A 614 -24.85 28.29 -18.53
N LEU A 615 -25.56 28.19 -19.66
CA LEU A 615 -25.15 28.85 -20.91
C LEU A 615 -25.22 30.38 -20.79
N SER A 616 -26.23 30.91 -20.10
CA SER A 616 -26.38 32.36 -19.86
C SER A 616 -25.23 32.90 -19.03
N ILE A 617 -24.90 32.22 -17.92
CA ILE A 617 -23.76 32.60 -17.08
C ILE A 617 -22.45 32.40 -17.86
N SER A 618 -22.29 31.31 -18.62
CA SER A 618 -21.10 31.07 -19.47
C SER A 618 -20.89 32.17 -20.51
N LYS A 619 -21.97 32.68 -21.12
CA LYS A 619 -21.92 33.83 -22.04
C LYS A 619 -21.54 35.11 -21.33
N LEU A 620 -22.13 35.38 -20.18
CA LEU A 620 -21.80 36.56 -19.38
C LEU A 620 -20.35 36.55 -18.88
N THR A 621 -19.84 35.40 -18.40
CA THR A 621 -18.46 35.30 -17.93
C THR A 621 -17.47 35.41 -19.09
N PHE A 622 -17.75 34.80 -20.24
CA PHE A 622 -16.90 34.99 -21.41
C PHE A 622 -16.83 36.46 -21.84
N LEU A 623 -17.99 37.14 -21.90
CA LEU A 623 -18.04 38.56 -22.24
C LEU A 623 -17.31 39.44 -21.21
N ALA A 624 -17.35 39.07 -19.93
CA ALA A 624 -16.60 39.75 -18.88
C ALA A 624 -15.09 39.60 -19.08
N GLY A 625 -14.59 38.37 -19.31
CA GLY A 625 -13.16 38.12 -19.55
C GLY A 625 -12.62 38.83 -20.78
N LEU A 626 -13.45 39.04 -21.80
CA LEU A 626 -13.08 39.82 -22.98
C LEU A 626 -12.86 41.31 -22.67
N ASN A 627 -13.64 41.90 -21.76
CA ASN A 627 -13.44 43.30 -21.38
C ASN A 627 -12.10 43.49 -20.67
N ASP A 628 -11.71 42.54 -19.81
CA ASP A 628 -10.42 42.62 -19.09
C ASP A 628 -9.21 42.51 -20.04
N GLU A 629 -9.30 41.68 -21.08
CA GLU A 629 -8.24 41.56 -22.12
C GLU A 629 -8.13 42.83 -22.98
N VAL A 630 -9.25 43.52 -23.22
CA VAL A 630 -9.27 44.79 -23.97
C VAL A 630 -8.70 45.92 -23.10
N ASP A 631 -9.02 45.96 -21.81
CA ASP A 631 -8.51 47.00 -20.89
C ASP A 631 -7.01 46.84 -20.61
N THR A 632 -6.49 45.61 -20.45
CA THR A 632 -5.06 45.35 -20.27
C THR A 632 -4.21 45.68 -21.51
N GLN A 633 -4.71 45.45 -22.72
CA GLN A 633 -4.01 45.87 -23.95
C GLN A 633 -4.05 47.39 -24.17
N ASN A 634 -5.05 48.09 -23.60
CA ASN A 634 -5.14 49.54 -23.72
C ASN A 634 -4.16 50.29 -22.80
N GLU A 635 -3.77 49.71 -21.65
CA GLU A 635 -2.76 50.31 -20.76
C GLU A 635 -1.35 50.28 -21.37
N ASP A 636 -0.95 49.19 -22.05
CA ASP A 636 0.35 49.09 -22.74
C ASP A 636 0.41 49.90 -24.06
N VAL A 637 -0.75 50.28 -24.62
CA VAL A 637 -0.88 51.08 -25.86
C VAL A 637 -1.20 52.55 -25.58
N GLN A 638 -1.23 52.98 -24.32
CA GLN A 638 -1.49 54.38 -23.94
C GLN A 638 -0.31 55.34 -24.21
N CYS A 639 0.59 54.97 -25.13
CA CYS A 639 1.41 55.90 -25.88
C CYS A 639 1.03 55.82 -27.37
N ASN A 640 0.18 56.75 -27.80
CA ASN A 640 -0.26 57.04 -29.17
C ASN A 640 -1.38 56.15 -29.73
N MET A 641 -2.61 56.67 -29.71
CA MET A 641 -3.29 57.19 -30.90
C MET A 641 -4.74 57.58 -30.57
N GLU A 642 -5.16 58.71 -31.14
CA GLU A 642 -6.41 59.41 -30.87
C GLU A 642 -7.68 58.64 -31.30
N GLY A 643 -8.56 58.35 -30.34
CA GLY A 643 -9.95 58.85 -30.29
C GLY A 643 -10.98 58.50 -31.37
N LYS A 644 -10.65 57.84 -32.48
CA LYS A 644 -11.64 57.56 -33.56
C LYS A 644 -11.67 56.13 -34.10
N TYR A 645 -10.69 55.30 -33.75
CA TYR A 645 -10.63 53.90 -34.17
C TYR A 645 -11.15 52.90 -33.09
N ASN A 646 -11.40 53.36 -31.86
CA ASN A 646 -11.79 52.47 -30.76
C ASN A 646 -13.17 51.83 -30.91
N VAL A 647 -14.17 52.53 -31.48
CA VAL A 647 -15.51 51.93 -31.65
C VAL A 647 -15.52 50.91 -32.78
N GLN A 648 -14.75 51.14 -33.85
CA GLN A 648 -14.63 50.21 -34.96
C GLN A 648 -13.78 48.99 -34.58
N PHE A 649 -12.70 49.17 -33.82
CA PHE A 649 -11.87 48.06 -33.32
C PHE A 649 -12.64 47.22 -32.29
N LEU A 650 -13.34 47.85 -31.34
CA LEU A 650 -14.23 47.16 -30.40
C LEU A 650 -15.34 46.41 -31.14
N PHE A 651 -15.95 47.01 -32.18
CA PHE A 651 -16.94 46.34 -33.01
C PHE A 651 -16.36 45.16 -33.81
N ILE A 652 -15.16 45.29 -34.38
CA ILE A 652 -14.49 44.22 -35.12
C ILE A 652 -14.07 43.09 -34.19
N VAL A 653 -13.56 43.41 -32.99
CA VAL A 653 -13.27 42.46 -31.92
C VAL A 653 -14.55 41.73 -31.53
N ILE A 654 -15.60 42.45 -31.12
CA ILE A 654 -16.90 41.86 -30.79
C ILE A 654 -17.43 40.98 -31.94
N CYS A 655 -17.33 41.40 -33.20
CA CYS A 655 -17.77 40.62 -34.36
C CYS A 655 -16.91 39.39 -34.67
N LEU A 656 -15.59 39.48 -34.52
CA LEU A 656 -14.69 38.32 -34.62
C LEU A 656 -14.94 37.33 -33.48
N PHE A 657 -15.27 37.84 -32.29
CA PHE A 657 -15.54 37.03 -31.12
C PHE A 657 -16.97 36.46 -31.08
N THR A 658 -17.99 37.09 -31.68
CA THR A 658 -19.27 36.44 -31.95
C THR A 658 -19.08 35.25 -32.89
N ASN A 659 -18.21 35.37 -33.91
CA ASN A 659 -17.85 34.23 -34.76
C ASN A 659 -17.05 33.15 -33.99
N LEU A 660 -16.21 33.53 -33.03
CA LEU A 660 -15.55 32.58 -32.12
C LEU A 660 -16.56 31.90 -31.18
N PHE A 661 -17.60 32.63 -30.78
CA PHE A 661 -18.72 32.15 -29.97
C PHE A 661 -19.57 31.12 -30.71
N ASP A 662 -19.80 31.36 -32.00
CA ASP A 662 -20.43 30.41 -32.94
C ASP A 662 -19.59 29.15 -33.09
N SER A 663 -18.26 29.31 -33.25
CA SER A 663 -17.31 28.20 -33.32
C SER A 663 -17.22 27.38 -32.03
N LEU A 664 -17.59 27.95 -30.88
CA LEU A 664 -17.58 27.28 -29.57
C LEU A 664 -18.93 26.59 -29.24
N GLY A 665 -19.91 26.65 -30.14
CA GLY A 665 -21.18 25.90 -30.05
C GLY A 665 -22.17 26.41 -29.00
N ILE A 666 -22.00 27.65 -28.51
CA ILE A 666 -22.85 28.21 -27.46
C ILE A 666 -24.17 28.75 -28.03
N GLU A 667 -24.16 29.42 -29.20
CA GLU A 667 -25.38 29.94 -29.84
C GLU A 667 -26.31 28.81 -30.30
N ASN A 668 -25.76 27.75 -30.91
CA ASN A 668 -26.48 26.50 -31.19
C ASN A 668 -27.17 25.93 -29.92
N GLY A 669 -26.55 26.13 -28.75
CA GLY A 669 -27.12 25.71 -27.46
C GLY A 669 -28.30 26.57 -27.00
N PHE A 670 -28.29 27.87 -27.28
CA PHE A 670 -29.42 28.76 -26.98
C PHE A 670 -30.57 28.60 -27.96
N GLU A 671 -30.30 28.53 -29.26
CA GLU A 671 -31.32 28.27 -30.29
C GLU A 671 -32.10 26.98 -29.97
N LEU A 672 -31.37 25.94 -29.56
CA LEU A 672 -31.96 24.69 -29.12
C LEU A 672 -32.88 24.86 -27.92
N ILE A 673 -32.45 25.59 -26.90
CA ILE A 673 -33.24 25.84 -25.70
C ILE A 673 -34.48 26.68 -26.01
N ASP A 674 -34.36 27.67 -26.88
CA ASP A 674 -35.48 28.53 -27.27
C ASP A 674 -36.50 27.73 -28.08
N ALA A 675 -36.06 26.83 -28.97
CA ALA A 675 -36.94 25.87 -29.66
C ALA A 675 -37.66 24.93 -28.67
N TYR A 676 -36.97 24.44 -27.63
CA TYR A 676 -37.59 23.64 -26.56
C TYR A 676 -38.63 24.44 -25.78
N THR A 677 -38.30 25.67 -25.41
CA THR A 677 -39.17 26.53 -24.60
C THR A 677 -40.45 26.87 -25.39
N ALA A 678 -40.31 27.25 -26.66
CA ALA A 678 -41.44 27.53 -27.55
C ALA A 678 -42.35 26.30 -27.74
N LEU A 679 -41.76 25.10 -27.86
CA LEU A 679 -42.51 23.85 -27.99
C LEU A 679 -43.23 23.48 -26.69
N GLN A 680 -42.59 23.69 -25.53
CA GLN A 680 -43.20 23.46 -24.23
C GLN A 680 -44.36 24.42 -23.99
N ASP A 681 -44.19 25.70 -24.30
CA ASP A 681 -45.23 26.72 -24.18
C ASP A 681 -46.47 26.37 -25.04
N GLN A 682 -46.26 25.87 -26.26
CA GLN A 682 -47.35 25.38 -27.12
C GLN A 682 -48.13 24.23 -26.46
N PHE A 683 -47.43 23.27 -25.86
CA PHE A 683 -48.08 22.14 -25.19
C PHE A 683 -48.84 22.57 -23.94
N VAL A 684 -48.29 23.51 -23.17
CA VAL A 684 -48.95 24.09 -21.99
C VAL A 684 -50.19 24.92 -22.40
N GLU A 685 -50.12 25.68 -23.49
CA GLU A 685 -51.27 26.41 -24.05
C GLU A 685 -52.40 25.44 -24.47
N ILE A 686 -52.05 24.32 -25.11
CA ILE A 686 -53.02 23.27 -25.48
C ILE A 686 -53.70 22.68 -24.23
N ILE A 687 -52.94 22.37 -23.18
CA ILE A 687 -53.51 21.83 -21.93
C ILE A 687 -54.44 22.87 -21.27
N THR A 688 -53.99 24.11 -21.13
CA THR A 688 -54.74 25.19 -20.46
C THR A 688 -56.01 25.59 -21.21
N SER A 689 -56.01 25.53 -22.54
CA SER A 689 -57.21 25.76 -23.36
C SER A 689 -58.29 24.66 -23.23
N THR A 690 -57.92 23.47 -22.75
CA THR A 690 -58.82 22.30 -22.69
C THR A 690 -59.33 22.00 -21.27
N ASP A 691 -58.92 22.76 -20.26
CA ASP A 691 -59.39 22.72 -18.86
C ASP A 691 -59.32 21.31 -18.20
N GLN A 692 -58.29 20.51 -18.53
CA GLN A 692 -58.06 19.16 -17.98
C GLN A 692 -56.76 19.10 -17.17
N THR A 693 -56.85 18.85 -15.86
CA THR A 693 -55.76 19.18 -14.92
C THR A 693 -55.28 18.08 -13.96
N VAL A 694 -55.55 16.78 -14.17
CA VAL A 694 -55.24 15.81 -13.07
C VAL A 694 -54.38 14.60 -13.44
N ASP A 695 -54.19 14.24 -14.71
CA ASP A 695 -53.42 13.02 -15.06
C ASP A 695 -52.49 13.25 -16.26
N GLU A 696 -51.20 12.96 -16.11
CA GLU A 696 -50.15 13.11 -17.13
C GLU A 696 -50.50 12.29 -18.39
N SER A 697 -51.09 11.11 -18.22
CA SER A 697 -51.55 10.27 -19.34
C SER A 697 -52.64 10.95 -20.18
N LYS A 698 -53.56 11.67 -19.54
CA LYS A 698 -54.62 12.43 -20.21
C LYS A 698 -54.08 13.69 -20.86
N GLN A 699 -53.11 14.35 -20.23
CA GLN A 699 -52.41 15.51 -20.81
C GLN A 699 -51.70 15.13 -22.12
N VAL A 700 -51.03 13.97 -22.15
CA VAL A 700 -50.40 13.44 -23.37
C VAL A 700 -51.43 13.17 -24.45
N ASP A 701 -52.54 12.50 -24.13
CA ASP A 701 -53.61 12.22 -25.10
C ASP A 701 -54.22 13.50 -25.69
N VAL A 702 -54.46 14.52 -24.85
CA VAL A 702 -54.96 15.84 -25.29
C VAL A 702 -53.97 16.55 -26.21
N ILE A 703 -52.66 16.48 -25.90
CA ILE A 703 -51.62 17.06 -26.75
C ILE A 703 -51.55 16.32 -28.09
N VAL A 704 -51.59 14.99 -28.09
CA VAL A 704 -51.57 14.18 -29.32
C VAL A 704 -52.80 14.48 -30.19
N ASP A 705 -53.98 14.63 -29.57
CA ASP A 705 -55.24 14.89 -30.29
C ASP A 705 -55.33 16.27 -30.91
N ASN A 706 -54.60 17.25 -30.37
CA ASN A 706 -54.60 18.63 -30.85
C ASN A 706 -53.37 18.99 -31.69
N ALA A 707 -52.19 18.49 -31.34
CA ALA A 707 -50.93 18.79 -32.02
C ALA A 707 -50.55 17.75 -33.10
N ALA A 708 -51.15 16.56 -33.09
CA ALA A 708 -50.83 15.46 -34.00
C ALA A 708 -52.09 14.67 -34.47
N LYS A 709 -53.21 15.38 -34.67
CA LYS A 709 -54.52 14.80 -34.99
C LYS A 709 -54.48 13.94 -36.26
N ASN A 710 -53.91 14.46 -37.33
CA ASN A 710 -53.76 13.73 -38.60
C ASN A 710 -52.80 12.56 -38.48
N LEU A 711 -51.80 12.65 -37.59
CA LEU A 711 -50.88 11.55 -37.33
C LEU A 711 -51.56 10.37 -36.63
N LYS A 712 -52.43 10.64 -35.66
CA LYS A 712 -53.21 9.59 -34.99
C LYS A 712 -54.11 8.84 -35.98
N GLN A 713 -54.68 9.55 -36.95
CA GLN A 713 -55.62 8.97 -37.93
C GLN A 713 -54.93 8.19 -39.05
N TYR A 714 -53.83 8.70 -39.62
CA TYR A 714 -53.21 8.12 -40.81
C TYR A 714 -51.90 7.36 -40.55
N ARG A 715 -51.21 7.65 -39.43
CA ARG A 715 -49.89 7.07 -39.10
C ARG A 715 -49.77 6.75 -37.59
N PRO A 716 -50.51 5.75 -37.08
CA PRO A 716 -50.63 5.48 -35.65
C PRO A 716 -49.30 5.12 -34.97
N MET A 717 -48.35 4.53 -35.71
CA MET A 717 -47.01 4.24 -35.15
C MET A 717 -46.20 5.51 -34.88
N HIS A 718 -46.24 6.49 -35.79
CA HIS A 718 -45.56 7.78 -35.55
C HIS A 718 -46.26 8.60 -34.46
N ALA A 719 -47.59 8.47 -34.33
CA ALA A 719 -48.32 9.08 -33.21
C ALA A 719 -47.90 8.50 -31.85
N LYS A 720 -47.64 7.19 -31.76
CA LYS A 720 -47.10 6.55 -30.54
C LYS A 720 -45.70 7.06 -30.19
N VAL A 721 -44.83 7.21 -31.19
CA VAL A 721 -43.47 7.76 -31.00
C VAL A 721 -43.54 9.22 -30.53
N PHE A 722 -44.41 10.03 -31.12
CA PHE A 722 -44.64 11.41 -30.66
C PHE A 722 -45.14 11.44 -29.22
N ALA A 723 -46.16 10.63 -28.88
CA ALA A 723 -46.72 10.53 -27.53
C ALA A 723 -45.69 10.12 -26.47
N GLN A 724 -44.72 9.28 -26.83
CA GLN A 724 -43.64 8.86 -25.93
C GLN A 724 -42.75 10.02 -25.47
N TYR A 725 -42.57 11.06 -26.30
CA TYR A 725 -41.66 12.19 -26.01
C TYR A 725 -42.35 13.39 -25.36
N VAL A 726 -43.68 13.49 -25.41
CA VAL A 726 -44.45 14.58 -24.82
C VAL A 726 -44.22 14.74 -23.30
N PRO A 727 -44.21 13.67 -22.47
CA PRO A 727 -43.95 13.79 -21.03
C PRO A 727 -42.62 14.49 -20.70
N TYR A 728 -41.56 14.14 -21.44
CA TYR A 728 -40.22 14.69 -21.22
C TYR A 728 -40.20 16.21 -21.47
N ILE A 729 -40.88 16.68 -22.53
CA ILE A 729 -40.98 18.11 -22.84
C ILE A 729 -41.80 18.84 -21.77
N LEU A 730 -42.93 18.27 -21.32
CA LEU A 730 -43.75 18.85 -20.27
C LEU A 730 -42.97 19.01 -18.95
N ASN A 731 -42.18 18.00 -18.60
CA ASN A 731 -41.34 18.00 -17.40
C ASN A 731 -40.07 18.86 -17.53
N GLY A 732 -39.84 19.51 -18.69
CA GLY A 732 -38.68 20.37 -18.95
C GLY A 732 -37.36 19.60 -19.10
N GLU A 733 -37.46 18.32 -19.48
CA GLU A 733 -36.32 17.45 -19.76
C GLU A 733 -35.92 17.52 -21.24
N MET A 734 -34.62 17.51 -21.47
CA MET A 734 -34.05 17.60 -22.80
C MET A 734 -34.09 16.25 -23.50
N LEU A 735 -34.58 16.24 -24.74
CA LEU A 735 -34.57 15.06 -25.60
C LEU A 735 -33.23 14.93 -26.34
N SER A 736 -32.97 13.74 -26.87
CA SER A 736 -31.90 13.56 -27.84
C SER A 736 -32.19 14.33 -29.13
N THR A 737 -31.14 14.63 -29.89
CA THR A 737 -31.24 15.32 -31.19
C THR A 737 -32.27 14.65 -32.11
N GLU A 738 -32.25 13.31 -32.19
CA GLU A 738 -33.20 12.55 -33.02
C GLU A 738 -34.64 12.68 -32.53
N ALA A 739 -34.86 12.58 -31.22
CA ALA A 739 -36.20 12.65 -30.63
C ALA A 739 -36.80 14.06 -30.77
N LEU A 740 -35.99 15.12 -30.63
CA LEU A 740 -36.43 16.48 -30.89
C LEU A 740 -36.82 16.69 -32.35
N ILE A 741 -36.00 16.20 -33.29
CA ILE A 741 -36.30 16.28 -34.72
C ILE A 741 -37.59 15.53 -35.03
N GLU A 742 -37.81 14.37 -34.44
CA GLU A 742 -39.06 13.62 -34.58
C GLU A 742 -40.26 14.46 -34.09
N VAL A 743 -40.21 15.04 -32.89
CA VAL A 743 -41.32 15.86 -32.38
C VAL A 743 -41.58 17.09 -33.24
N LEU A 744 -40.53 17.85 -33.59
CA LEU A 744 -40.63 19.07 -34.41
C LEU A 744 -41.09 18.79 -35.84
N THR A 745 -40.67 17.67 -36.46
CA THR A 745 -41.06 17.32 -37.82
C THR A 745 -42.34 16.49 -37.91
N LEU A 746 -42.83 15.91 -36.80
CA LEU A 746 -44.14 15.24 -36.74
C LEU A 746 -45.28 16.16 -36.31
N LYS A 747 -45.10 17.23 -35.53
CA LYS A 747 -46.23 18.11 -35.15
C LYS A 747 -47.00 18.66 -36.35
N GLU A 748 -48.32 18.78 -36.26
CA GLU A 748 -49.18 19.10 -37.41
C GLU A 748 -49.12 20.59 -37.78
N LYS A 749 -49.13 21.48 -36.78
CA LYS A 749 -48.89 22.91 -36.99
C LYS A 749 -47.38 23.15 -37.08
N LYS A 750 -46.89 23.40 -38.30
CA LYS A 750 -45.52 23.83 -38.54
C LYS A 750 -45.41 25.34 -38.42
N GLU A 751 -44.48 25.79 -37.59
CA GLU A 751 -43.97 27.14 -37.63
C GLU A 751 -43.00 27.27 -38.81
N LYS A 752 -42.85 28.50 -39.32
CA LYS A 752 -41.99 28.77 -40.48
C LYS A 752 -40.54 28.31 -40.26
N ASP A 753 -40.10 28.30 -39.00
CA ASP A 753 -38.71 28.05 -38.63
C ASP A 753 -38.45 26.59 -38.22
N ASP A 754 -39.47 25.73 -38.07
CA ASP A 754 -39.28 24.35 -37.60
C ASP A 754 -38.38 23.50 -38.54
N PHE A 755 -38.63 23.57 -39.85
CA PHE A 755 -37.86 22.81 -40.83
C PHE A 755 -36.45 23.39 -41.07
N PRO A 756 -36.28 24.71 -41.25
CA PRO A 756 -34.95 25.33 -41.26
C PRO A 756 -34.12 25.00 -40.02
N PHE A 757 -34.71 25.14 -38.82
CA PHE A 757 -34.05 24.84 -37.55
C PHE A 757 -33.63 23.37 -37.47
N THR A 758 -34.52 22.43 -37.78
CA THR A 758 -34.18 20.99 -37.73
C THR A 758 -33.09 20.60 -38.73
N LEU A 759 -33.05 21.21 -39.92
CA LEU A 759 -31.96 20.99 -40.89
C LEU A 759 -30.62 21.54 -40.37
N GLN A 760 -30.60 22.79 -39.92
CA GLN A 760 -29.39 23.44 -39.39
C GLN A 760 -28.86 22.71 -38.15
N PHE A 761 -29.75 22.34 -37.23
CA PHE A 761 -29.39 21.62 -36.02
C PHE A 761 -28.82 20.22 -36.31
N THR A 762 -29.37 19.49 -37.29
CA THR A 762 -28.84 18.18 -37.70
C THR A 762 -27.47 18.28 -38.37
N LEU A 763 -27.23 19.35 -39.13
CA LEU A 763 -25.94 19.60 -39.78
C LEU A 763 -24.85 19.98 -38.77
N ASN A 764 -25.21 20.74 -37.73
CA ASN A 764 -24.29 21.25 -36.72
C ASN A 764 -24.04 20.27 -35.57
N ASP A 765 -24.77 19.15 -35.47
CA ASP A 765 -24.56 18.16 -34.43
C ASP A 765 -23.39 17.20 -34.77
N GLU A 766 -22.26 17.45 -34.12
CA GLU A 766 -21.04 16.63 -34.22
C GLU A 766 -21.18 15.25 -33.58
N LYS A 767 -22.17 15.03 -32.69
CA LYS A 767 -22.33 13.76 -31.98
C LYS A 767 -23.01 12.68 -32.83
N LEU A 768 -23.63 13.07 -33.96
CA LEU A 768 -24.29 12.15 -34.88
C LEU A 768 -23.29 11.52 -35.86
N PRO A 769 -23.20 10.18 -35.96
CA PRO A 769 -22.43 9.52 -37.00
C PRO A 769 -22.87 9.95 -38.40
N ASP A 770 -21.95 10.10 -39.34
CA ASP A 770 -22.24 10.64 -40.69
C ASP A 770 -23.33 9.86 -41.43
N ASP A 771 -23.36 8.53 -41.28
CA ASP A 771 -24.39 7.67 -41.86
C ASP A 771 -25.78 7.98 -41.29
N ARG A 772 -25.84 8.20 -39.97
CA ARG A 772 -27.07 8.51 -39.25
C ARG A 772 -27.53 9.93 -39.57
N ARG A 773 -26.61 10.89 -39.62
CA ARG A 773 -26.87 12.28 -40.04
C ARG A 773 -27.51 12.31 -41.43
N ARG A 774 -26.95 11.56 -42.39
CA ARG A 774 -27.53 11.44 -43.76
C ARG A 774 -28.94 10.87 -43.76
N ALA A 775 -29.20 9.81 -42.98
CA ALA A 775 -30.52 9.20 -42.91
C ALA A 775 -31.58 10.15 -42.30
N ILE A 776 -31.21 10.90 -41.26
CA ILE A 776 -32.08 11.90 -40.63
C ILE A 776 -32.37 13.04 -41.61
N LEU A 777 -31.34 13.59 -42.26
CA LEU A 777 -31.52 14.66 -43.25
C LEU A 777 -32.45 14.22 -44.40
N GLN A 778 -32.29 13.00 -44.93
CA GLN A 778 -33.20 12.45 -45.93
C GLN A 778 -34.64 12.35 -45.40
N THR A 779 -34.81 12.00 -44.13
CA THR A 779 -36.12 11.91 -43.49
C THR A 779 -36.77 13.28 -43.33
N ILE A 780 -36.00 14.30 -42.92
CA ILE A 780 -36.46 15.69 -42.83
C ILE A 780 -36.90 16.19 -44.22
N TRP A 781 -36.06 16.02 -45.25
CA TRP A 781 -36.40 16.42 -46.63
C TRP A 781 -37.63 15.71 -47.19
N ARG A 782 -37.81 14.40 -46.90
CA ARG A 782 -39.04 13.67 -47.26
C ARG A 782 -40.26 14.27 -46.58
N ARG A 783 -40.16 14.66 -45.31
CA ARG A 783 -41.26 15.28 -44.56
C ARG A 783 -41.59 16.66 -45.10
N ILE A 784 -40.58 17.49 -45.41
CA ILE A 784 -40.76 18.79 -46.10
C ILE A 784 -41.56 18.60 -47.40
N TYR A 785 -41.12 17.68 -48.27
CA TYR A 785 -41.79 17.42 -49.54
C TYR A 785 -43.24 16.92 -49.38
N ILE A 786 -43.53 16.15 -48.32
CA ILE A 786 -44.89 15.69 -48.02
C ILE A 786 -45.76 16.82 -47.47
N THR A 787 -45.19 17.75 -46.71
CA THR A 787 -45.91 18.89 -46.11
C THR A 787 -46.17 20.01 -47.11
N ASP A 788 -45.29 20.21 -48.09
CA ASP A 788 -45.46 21.18 -49.18
C ASP A 788 -46.55 20.78 -50.19
N ARG A 789 -47.01 19.53 -50.15
CA ARG A 789 -47.97 18.94 -51.08
C ARG A 789 -49.36 18.85 -50.47
#